data_AF-A0A0S4X0M5-F1
#
_entry.id   AF-A0A0S4X0M5-F1
#
_cell.length_a   1.000
_cell.length_b   1.000
_cell.length_c   1.000
_cell.angle_alpha   90.00
_cell.angle_beta   90.00
_cell.angle_gamma   90.00
#
_symmetry.space_group_name_H-M   'P 1'
#
loop_
_entity.id
_entity.type
_entity.pdbx_description
1 polymer ?
#
loop_
_entity_poly.entity_id
_entity_poly.type
_entity_poly.pdbx_seq_one_letter_code
_entity_poly.pdbx_strand_id
1 'polypeptide(L)'
;MLANYRQHVAERAALGIPPLPLNAQQVAELIELIKSPPPGEGSFLMELLTHRVPPGVDDAAKVKASFLAAVAHGDITVELISKSKATQLLGTMVGGYNVHPLIELLDDTEVGAIAAESLKKTLLMFDFFNDVALKAKDGNPHAKAVVQSWADAEWFTSRPEVASSITVTVFKVPGETNTDDLSPAPDAWSRPDIPLHSLAMLKNTRDGAAFKPEEDGKRGPIQFIEDLKKKGHLVAYVGDVVGTGSSRKSATNSVIWATGQDIPFVPNKRFGGVTLGGKIAPIFFNTQEDSGALPIEVDVSKLEMGDVVEIRPYEGKLVKAGQTIAEFNLKSDVLLDEVRAGGRINLIIGRGLTGKAREFLGLPTSTVFRLPTSPEDSGKGFTLAQKMVGRACGLPEGHGVRPGTYCEPKMTTVGSQDTTGPMTRDELKDLACLGFSADLVMQSFCHTAAYPKPVDVKTHRDLPTFISNRGGVSLRPGDGVIHSWLNRLLLPDTVGTGGDSHTRFPIGISFPAGSGLVAFGAATGVMPLDMPESVLVRFKGRMQPGVTLRDLVHAIPYYAIQQGLLTVAKQGKKNVFSGRILEIEGLPDLKVEQAFELSDASAERSAAGCTIKLDQAPVIEYLRSNVVLMKNMIADGYADKRTLERRIHAVEAWLANPQLLEADKDAEYAAIIEIDLDELKEPVLCCPNDPDDAKLLSAVSGTKIDEAFIGSCMTNIGHFRAAARLLEGQRDIPVKLWVAPPTKMDQNELVKEGHYAAFGSAGARTEMPGCSLCMGNQAQVREGATVVSTSTRNFPNRLGKNTNVFLASAELAAIASKLGKIPTVDEYHEAMGIINRDAANVYRYMNFDQIEEYAETAKALAS
;
A
#
# COMPACT_ATOMS: atom_id res chain seq x y z
N MET A 1 -34.29 -9.51 -12.41
CA MET A 1 -33.37 -10.03 -11.38
C MET A 1 -32.99 -11.52 -11.50
N LEU A 2 -33.81 -12.48 -11.06
CA LEU A 2 -33.38 -13.88 -10.79
C LEU A 2 -32.79 -14.63 -11.99
N ALA A 3 -33.40 -14.53 -13.18
CA ALA A 3 -32.90 -15.20 -14.38
C ALA A 3 -31.47 -14.73 -14.72
N ASN A 4 -31.25 -13.41 -14.74
CA ASN A 4 -29.93 -12.83 -15.00
C ASN A 4 -28.92 -13.20 -13.91
N TYR A 5 -29.34 -13.24 -12.63
CA TYR A 5 -28.46 -13.66 -11.54
C TYR A 5 -28.05 -15.13 -11.68
N ARG A 6 -28.99 -16.03 -12.00
CA ARG A 6 -28.70 -17.46 -12.23
C ARG A 6 -27.80 -17.69 -13.43
N GLN A 7 -27.99 -16.93 -14.50
CA GLN A 7 -27.08 -16.95 -15.65
C GLN A 7 -25.67 -16.54 -15.23
N HIS A 8 -25.52 -15.43 -14.50
CA HIS A 8 -24.23 -14.99 -13.97
C HIS A 8 -23.58 -16.02 -13.02
N VAL A 9 -24.38 -16.69 -12.19
CA VAL A 9 -23.91 -17.80 -11.34
C VAL A 9 -23.35 -18.93 -12.20
N ALA A 10 -24.03 -19.31 -13.28
CA ALA A 10 -23.56 -20.35 -14.19
C ALA A 10 -22.28 -19.95 -14.93
N GLU A 11 -22.18 -18.71 -15.41
CA GLU A 11 -20.98 -18.16 -16.05
C GLU A 11 -19.77 -18.18 -15.10
N ARG A 12 -19.99 -17.84 -13.82
CA ARG A 12 -18.96 -17.84 -12.78
C ARG A 12 -18.57 -19.26 -12.33
N ALA A 13 -19.55 -20.15 -12.21
CA ALA A 13 -19.31 -21.54 -11.88
C ALA A 13 -18.46 -22.26 -12.95
N ALA A 14 -18.62 -21.89 -14.23
CA ALA A 14 -17.75 -22.39 -15.31
C ALA A 14 -16.27 -22.02 -15.14
N LEU A 15 -15.97 -20.96 -14.37
CA LEU A 15 -14.61 -20.57 -13.99
C LEU A 15 -14.16 -21.13 -12.64
N GLY A 16 -15.05 -21.84 -11.93
CA GLY A 16 -14.82 -22.38 -10.59
C GLY A 16 -14.86 -21.33 -9.47
N ILE A 17 -15.57 -20.21 -9.65
CA ILE A 17 -15.62 -19.11 -8.68
C ILE A 17 -17.07 -18.73 -8.31
N PRO A 18 -17.31 -18.15 -7.12
CA PRO A 18 -18.63 -17.67 -6.72
C PRO A 18 -19.10 -16.46 -7.56
N PRO A 19 -20.42 -16.20 -7.60
CA PRO A 19 -20.95 -14.99 -8.22
C PRO A 19 -20.46 -13.73 -7.51
N LEU A 20 -20.47 -12.60 -8.22
CA LEU A 20 -20.29 -11.27 -7.63
C LEU A 20 -21.32 -11.01 -6.51
N PRO A 21 -20.97 -10.20 -5.50
CA PRO A 21 -21.95 -9.64 -4.59
C PRO A 21 -23.01 -8.83 -5.34
N LEU A 22 -24.20 -8.75 -4.77
CA LEU A 22 -25.30 -7.98 -5.32
C LEU A 22 -24.99 -6.48 -5.23
N ASN A 23 -25.25 -5.76 -6.32
CA ASN A 23 -25.20 -4.31 -6.34
C ASN A 23 -26.53 -3.70 -5.80
N ALA A 24 -26.55 -2.38 -5.61
CA ALA A 24 -27.70 -1.68 -5.04
C ALA A 24 -29.01 -1.88 -5.81
N GLN A 25 -28.95 -1.89 -7.15
CA GLN A 25 -30.12 -2.14 -8.00
C GLN A 25 -30.64 -3.57 -7.82
N GLN A 26 -29.74 -4.56 -7.82
CA GLN A 26 -30.11 -5.96 -7.60
C GLN A 26 -30.70 -6.18 -6.21
N VAL A 27 -30.19 -5.50 -5.18
CA VAL A 27 -30.78 -5.56 -3.82
C VAL A 27 -32.18 -4.93 -3.80
N ALA A 28 -32.39 -3.80 -4.49
CA ALA A 28 -33.72 -3.21 -4.61
C ALA A 28 -34.72 -4.16 -5.31
N GLU A 29 -34.31 -4.76 -6.43
CA GLU A 29 -35.13 -5.77 -7.13
C GLU A 29 -35.37 -7.02 -6.27
N LEU A 30 -34.37 -7.46 -5.50
CA LEU A 30 -34.48 -8.58 -4.56
C LEU A 30 -35.51 -8.29 -3.46
N ILE A 31 -35.53 -7.07 -2.93
CA ILE A 31 -36.49 -6.66 -1.90
C ILE A 31 -37.93 -6.75 -2.41
N GLU A 32 -38.20 -6.34 -3.65
CA GLU A 32 -39.55 -6.47 -4.23
C GLU A 32 -39.95 -7.95 -4.39
N LEU A 33 -39.01 -8.83 -4.76
CA LEU A 33 -39.24 -10.27 -4.77
C LEU A 33 -39.47 -10.83 -3.36
N ILE A 34 -38.80 -10.32 -2.34
CA ILE A 34 -39.00 -10.76 -0.95
C ILE A 34 -40.37 -10.33 -0.41
N LYS A 35 -40.86 -9.16 -0.80
CA LYS A 35 -42.21 -8.68 -0.46
C LYS A 35 -43.31 -9.49 -1.15
N SER A 36 -43.03 -10.08 -2.31
CA SER A 36 -43.98 -10.88 -3.08
C SER A 36 -43.28 -12.09 -3.72
N PRO A 37 -42.95 -13.12 -2.91
CA PRO A 37 -42.07 -14.20 -3.34
C PRO A 37 -42.73 -15.11 -4.37
N PRO A 38 -42.05 -15.42 -5.48
CA PRO A 38 -42.50 -16.48 -6.37
C PRO A 38 -42.56 -17.83 -5.62
N PRO A 39 -43.50 -18.73 -5.97
CA PRO A 39 -43.62 -20.03 -5.32
C PRO A 39 -42.30 -20.81 -5.32
N GLY A 40 -41.87 -21.27 -4.14
CA GLY A 40 -40.65 -22.07 -3.96
C GLY A 40 -39.33 -21.28 -3.90
N GLU A 41 -39.34 -19.96 -4.11
CA GLU A 41 -38.11 -19.16 -4.15
C GLU A 41 -37.71 -18.54 -2.80
N GLY A 42 -38.59 -18.58 -1.79
CA GLY A 42 -38.40 -17.85 -0.53
C GLY A 42 -37.07 -18.11 0.17
N SER A 43 -36.64 -19.37 0.26
CA SER A 43 -35.35 -19.73 0.88
C SER A 43 -34.15 -19.19 0.10
N PHE A 44 -34.21 -19.23 -1.23
CA PHE A 44 -33.16 -18.71 -2.10
C PHE A 44 -33.06 -17.19 -2.01
N LEU A 45 -34.19 -16.47 -2.01
CA LEU A 45 -34.21 -15.01 -1.81
C LEU A 45 -33.59 -14.62 -0.48
N MET A 46 -33.86 -15.38 0.59
CA MET A 46 -33.27 -15.15 1.90
C MET A 46 -31.76 -15.46 1.94
N GLU A 47 -31.27 -16.46 1.20
CA GLU A 47 -29.83 -16.72 1.06
C GLU A 47 -29.14 -15.50 0.42
N LEU A 48 -29.71 -14.98 -0.68
CA LEU A 48 -29.17 -13.80 -1.36
C LEU A 48 -29.10 -12.58 -0.45
N LEU A 49 -30.20 -12.26 0.25
CA LEU A 49 -30.24 -11.12 1.17
C LEU A 49 -29.24 -11.29 2.32
N THR A 50 -29.11 -12.51 2.84
CA THR A 50 -28.29 -12.82 4.02
C THR A 50 -26.80 -12.82 3.69
N HIS A 51 -26.39 -13.43 2.57
CA HIS A 51 -24.99 -13.79 2.31
C HIS A 51 -24.39 -13.16 1.05
N ARG A 52 -25.17 -12.52 0.17
CA ARG A 52 -24.67 -11.99 -1.11
C ARG A 52 -24.64 -10.46 -1.19
N VAL A 53 -24.96 -9.75 -0.11
CA VAL A 53 -24.89 -8.28 -0.04
C VAL A 53 -23.63 -7.84 0.72
N PRO A 54 -22.79 -6.95 0.16
CA PRO A 54 -21.66 -6.38 0.89
C PRO A 54 -22.08 -5.72 2.22
N PRO A 55 -21.23 -5.74 3.26
CA PRO A 55 -21.50 -5.08 4.54
C PRO A 55 -21.15 -3.58 4.50
N GLY A 56 -21.15 -2.92 5.66
CA GLY A 56 -20.55 -1.60 5.79
C GLY A 56 -21.38 -0.47 5.17
N VAL A 57 -20.69 0.44 4.50
CA VAL A 57 -21.28 1.61 3.82
C VAL A 57 -21.31 1.48 2.30
N ASP A 58 -21.34 0.25 1.78
CA ASP A 58 -21.65 0.02 0.37
C ASP A 58 -23.08 0.48 0.00
N ASP A 59 -23.30 0.88 -1.24
CA ASP A 59 -24.62 1.32 -1.70
C ASP A 59 -25.67 0.19 -1.60
N ALA A 60 -25.27 -1.07 -1.84
CA ALA A 60 -26.15 -2.22 -1.66
C ALA A 60 -26.46 -2.46 -0.18
N ALA A 61 -25.48 -2.25 0.70
CA ALA A 61 -25.68 -2.30 2.15
C ALA A 61 -26.68 -1.23 2.60
N LYS A 62 -26.62 -0.01 2.04
CA LYS A 62 -27.59 1.07 2.34
C LYS A 62 -29.02 0.65 2.04
N VAL A 63 -29.26 0.07 0.87
CA VAL A 63 -30.58 -0.40 0.45
C VAL A 63 -31.06 -1.54 1.36
N LYS A 64 -30.19 -2.52 1.65
CA LYS A 64 -30.48 -3.63 2.57
C LYS A 64 -30.81 -3.13 3.98
N ALA A 65 -29.99 -2.24 4.56
CA ALA A 65 -30.19 -1.71 5.91
C ALA A 65 -31.50 -0.95 6.02
N SER A 66 -31.82 -0.10 5.04
CA SER A 66 -33.06 0.69 5.04
C SER A 66 -34.30 -0.20 5.01
N PHE A 67 -34.28 -1.26 4.20
CA PHE A 67 -35.37 -2.24 4.15
C PHE A 67 -35.50 -3.03 5.45
N LEU A 68 -34.39 -3.56 5.96
CA LEU A 68 -34.40 -4.35 7.20
C LEU A 68 -34.83 -3.50 8.39
N ALA A 69 -34.43 -2.22 8.46
CA ALA A 69 -34.88 -1.29 9.48
C ALA A 69 -36.40 -1.11 9.43
N ALA A 70 -36.98 -0.83 8.25
CA ALA A 70 -38.43 -0.68 8.10
C ALA A 70 -39.21 -1.94 8.54
N VAL A 71 -38.69 -3.14 8.24
CA VAL A 71 -39.28 -4.39 8.72
C VAL A 71 -39.12 -4.53 10.24
N ALA A 72 -37.94 -4.22 10.79
CA ALA A 72 -37.63 -4.37 12.20
C ALA A 72 -38.42 -3.41 13.10
N HIS A 73 -38.69 -2.18 12.64
CA HIS A 73 -39.56 -1.21 13.33
C HIS A 73 -41.05 -1.52 13.17
N GLY A 74 -41.42 -2.39 12.23
CA GLY A 74 -42.81 -2.72 11.94
C GLY A 74 -43.51 -1.74 11.00
N ASP A 75 -42.76 -0.84 10.35
CA ASP A 75 -43.29 0.10 9.35
C ASP A 75 -43.85 -0.65 8.13
N ILE A 76 -43.26 -1.80 7.79
CA ILE A 76 -43.72 -2.70 6.75
C ILE A 76 -43.74 -4.15 7.25
N THR A 77 -44.77 -4.89 6.86
CA THR A 77 -44.88 -6.34 7.16
C THR A 77 -44.50 -7.15 5.92
N VAL A 78 -43.65 -8.15 6.10
CA VAL A 78 -43.15 -9.01 5.02
C VAL A 78 -43.26 -10.47 5.46
N GLU A 79 -43.93 -11.31 4.67
CA GLU A 79 -44.19 -12.72 5.02
C GLU A 79 -42.90 -13.52 5.30
N LEU A 80 -41.85 -13.28 4.51
CA LEU A 80 -40.58 -14.01 4.62
C LEU A 80 -39.66 -13.53 5.76
N ILE A 81 -39.93 -12.36 6.36
CA ILE A 81 -39.01 -11.73 7.32
C ILE A 81 -39.80 -11.13 8.49
N SER A 82 -39.67 -11.74 9.66
CA SER A 82 -40.21 -11.18 10.91
C SER A 82 -39.36 -10.01 11.42
N LYS A 83 -39.93 -9.17 12.31
CA LYS A 83 -39.20 -8.11 13.03
C LYS A 83 -37.91 -8.63 13.67
N SER A 84 -38.00 -9.77 14.37
CA SER A 84 -36.86 -10.44 15.00
C SER A 84 -35.79 -10.85 14.00
N LYS A 85 -36.17 -11.43 12.85
CA LYS A 85 -35.19 -11.84 11.83
C LYS A 85 -34.54 -10.62 11.15
N ALA A 86 -35.31 -9.56 10.89
CA ALA A 86 -34.77 -8.32 10.33
C ALA A 86 -33.74 -7.69 11.27
N THR A 87 -34.05 -7.63 12.57
CA THR A 87 -33.12 -7.15 13.61
C THR A 87 -31.84 -7.98 13.66
N GLN A 88 -31.94 -9.32 13.59
CA GLN A 88 -30.76 -10.19 13.51
C GLN A 88 -29.91 -9.91 12.26
N LEU A 89 -30.53 -9.72 11.10
CA LEU A 89 -29.83 -9.46 9.84
C LEU A 89 -29.16 -8.08 9.81
N LEU A 90 -29.73 -7.07 10.48
CA LEU A 90 -29.03 -5.80 10.72
C LEU A 90 -27.73 -6.04 11.50
N GLY A 91 -27.77 -6.93 12.49
CA GLY A 91 -26.60 -7.31 13.30
C GLY A 91 -25.46 -7.99 12.51
N THR A 92 -25.70 -8.49 11.30
CA THR A 92 -24.67 -9.16 10.49
C THR A 92 -23.99 -8.24 9.47
N MET A 93 -24.34 -6.95 9.44
CA MET A 93 -23.84 -6.01 8.42
C MET A 93 -22.51 -5.35 8.78
N VAL A 94 -21.81 -5.87 9.81
CA VAL A 94 -20.50 -5.44 10.33
C VAL A 94 -20.50 -4.05 10.97
N GLY A 95 -21.08 -3.04 10.33
CA GLY A 95 -21.19 -1.66 10.80
C GLY A 95 -21.69 -0.70 9.71
N GLY A 96 -21.86 0.59 10.04
CA GLY A 96 -22.37 1.60 9.10
C GLY A 96 -23.88 1.78 9.18
N TYR A 97 -24.59 1.61 8.05
CA TYR A 97 -26.02 1.96 7.94
C TYR A 97 -26.95 1.13 8.86
N ASN A 98 -26.48 0.02 9.40
CA ASN A 98 -27.22 -0.83 10.33
C ASN A 98 -27.14 -0.36 11.79
N VAL A 99 -26.15 0.45 12.17
CA VAL A 99 -25.86 0.76 13.57
C VAL A 99 -26.96 1.61 14.19
N HIS A 100 -27.36 2.71 13.54
CA HIS A 100 -28.40 3.59 14.07
C HIS A 100 -29.76 2.88 14.27
N PRO A 101 -30.30 2.13 13.28
CA PRO A 101 -31.50 1.34 13.51
C PRO A 101 -31.39 0.35 14.69
N LEU A 102 -30.24 -0.33 14.85
CA LEU A 102 -30.04 -1.23 15.99
C LEU A 102 -30.09 -0.49 17.34
N ILE A 103 -29.61 0.74 17.40
CA ILE A 103 -29.65 1.57 18.61
C ILE A 103 -31.08 2.00 18.93
N GLU A 104 -31.86 2.40 17.92
CA GLU A 104 -33.28 2.75 18.09
C GLU A 104 -34.10 1.56 18.59
N LEU A 105 -33.83 0.36 18.07
CA LEU A 105 -34.52 -0.86 18.47
C LEU A 105 -34.24 -1.32 19.90
N LEU A 106 -33.25 -0.74 20.61
CA LEU A 106 -33.01 -1.04 22.03
C LEU A 106 -34.19 -0.71 22.94
N ASP A 107 -35.10 0.17 22.52
CA ASP A 107 -36.30 0.53 23.28
C ASP A 107 -37.52 -0.36 22.94
N ASP A 108 -37.43 -1.20 21.90
CA ASP A 108 -38.53 -2.06 21.46
C ASP A 108 -38.68 -3.30 22.36
N THR A 109 -39.90 -3.57 22.82
CA THR A 109 -40.21 -4.65 23.77
C THR A 109 -40.09 -6.06 23.19
N GLU A 110 -40.19 -6.21 21.87
CA GLU A 110 -40.11 -7.50 21.18
C GLU A 110 -38.68 -7.82 20.74
N VAL A 111 -37.98 -6.82 20.18
CA VAL A 111 -36.67 -7.03 19.52
C VAL A 111 -35.49 -6.35 20.21
N GLY A 112 -35.69 -5.58 21.29
CA GLY A 112 -34.61 -4.89 21.99
C GLY A 112 -33.50 -5.79 22.52
N ALA A 113 -33.85 -7.00 22.98
CA ALA A 113 -32.85 -8.01 23.36
C ALA A 113 -32.00 -8.49 22.17
N ILE A 114 -32.61 -8.65 20.99
CA ILE A 114 -31.92 -9.08 19.76
C ILE A 114 -30.99 -7.98 19.24
N ALA A 115 -31.45 -6.72 19.31
CA ALA A 115 -30.65 -5.56 18.97
C ALA A 115 -29.43 -5.44 19.89
N ALA A 116 -29.62 -5.65 21.20
CA ALA A 116 -28.53 -5.70 22.16
C ALA A 116 -27.49 -6.77 21.83
N GLU A 117 -27.92 -8.03 21.60
CA GLU A 117 -27.00 -9.13 21.23
C GLU A 117 -26.20 -8.83 19.94
N SER A 118 -26.78 -8.06 19.03
CA SER A 118 -26.10 -7.62 17.81
C SER A 118 -25.06 -6.53 18.10
N LEU A 119 -25.43 -5.51 18.87
CA LEU A 119 -24.53 -4.39 19.22
C LEU A 119 -23.35 -4.84 20.10
N LYS A 120 -23.54 -5.82 20.99
CA LYS A 120 -22.46 -6.43 21.79
C LYS A 120 -21.28 -6.93 20.94
N LYS A 121 -21.54 -7.35 19.69
CA LYS A 121 -20.54 -7.88 18.75
C LYS A 121 -20.13 -6.88 17.66
N THR A 122 -20.75 -5.71 17.62
CA THR A 122 -20.48 -4.68 16.61
C THR A 122 -19.30 -3.83 17.05
N LEU A 123 -18.18 -3.88 16.32
CA LEU A 123 -16.96 -3.14 16.66
C LEU A 123 -16.98 -1.70 16.11
N LEU A 124 -17.55 -1.52 14.92
CA LEU A 124 -17.55 -0.26 14.17
C LEU A 124 -18.60 0.73 14.72
N MET A 125 -18.58 0.96 16.03
CA MET A 125 -19.47 1.90 16.71
C MET A 125 -19.01 3.34 16.54
N PHE A 126 -17.69 3.60 16.53
CA PHE A 126 -17.12 4.95 16.46
C PHE A 126 -17.84 5.93 17.41
N ASP A 127 -18.48 6.98 16.89
CA ASP A 127 -19.21 7.96 17.69
C ASP A 127 -20.60 7.49 18.14
N PHE A 128 -21.18 6.47 17.49
CA PHE A 128 -22.44 5.84 17.93
C PHE A 128 -22.33 5.14 19.29
N PHE A 129 -21.11 4.98 19.82
CA PHE A 129 -20.90 4.64 21.22
C PHE A 129 -21.66 5.60 22.16
N ASN A 130 -21.64 6.90 21.85
CA ASN A 130 -22.23 7.93 22.71
C ASN A 130 -23.76 7.81 22.78
N ASP A 131 -24.41 7.44 21.67
CA ASP A 131 -25.86 7.21 21.63
C ASP A 131 -26.28 6.04 22.53
N VAL A 132 -25.52 4.93 22.51
CA VAL A 132 -25.77 3.78 23.39
C VAL A 132 -25.47 4.14 24.85
N ALA A 133 -24.37 4.85 25.10
CA ALA A 133 -24.00 5.31 26.43
C ALA A 133 -25.06 6.24 27.04
N LEU A 134 -25.65 7.14 26.24
CA LEU A 134 -26.75 8.00 26.67
C LEU A 134 -27.98 7.18 27.08
N LYS A 135 -28.44 6.25 26.24
CA LYS A 135 -29.55 5.34 26.59
C LYS A 135 -29.27 4.51 27.85
N ALA A 136 -28.03 4.05 28.02
CA ALA A 136 -27.62 3.32 29.22
C ALA A 136 -27.70 4.20 30.48
N LYS A 137 -27.26 5.46 30.38
CA LYS A 137 -27.37 6.46 31.46
C LYS A 137 -28.82 6.77 31.81
N ASP A 138 -29.68 6.85 30.79
CA ASP A 138 -31.13 7.11 30.94
C ASP A 138 -31.92 5.89 31.46
N GLY A 139 -31.25 4.76 31.67
CA GLY A 139 -31.81 3.61 32.38
C GLY A 139 -32.22 2.43 31.51
N ASN A 140 -32.03 2.48 30.19
CA ASN A 140 -32.39 1.37 29.30
C ASN A 140 -31.57 0.10 29.66
N PRO A 141 -32.23 -1.02 30.01
CA PRO A 141 -31.54 -2.24 30.46
C PRO A 141 -30.72 -2.92 29.36
N HIS A 142 -31.19 -2.85 28.11
CA HIS A 142 -30.49 -3.40 26.95
C HIS A 142 -29.23 -2.61 26.64
N ALA A 143 -29.30 -1.28 26.65
CA ALA A 143 -28.13 -0.41 26.45
C ALA A 143 -27.07 -0.61 27.54
N LYS A 144 -27.48 -0.73 28.82
CA LYS A 144 -26.57 -1.07 29.92
C LYS A 144 -25.86 -2.40 29.69
N ALA A 145 -26.59 -3.43 29.24
CA ALA A 145 -26.02 -4.73 28.93
C ALA A 145 -25.02 -4.69 27.76
N VAL A 146 -25.27 -3.84 26.75
CA VAL A 146 -24.35 -3.63 25.63
C VAL A 146 -23.05 -2.99 26.11
N VAL A 147 -23.13 -1.89 26.87
CA VAL A 147 -21.94 -1.19 27.39
C VAL A 147 -21.13 -2.09 28.32
N GLN A 148 -21.80 -2.87 29.18
CA GLN A 148 -21.12 -3.83 30.06
C GLN A 148 -20.39 -4.92 29.25
N SER A 149 -21.05 -5.49 28.23
CA SER A 149 -20.44 -6.51 27.35
C SER A 149 -19.20 -5.99 26.62
N TRP A 150 -19.23 -4.74 26.13
CA TRP A 150 -18.03 -4.12 25.55
C TRP A 150 -16.93 -3.92 26.59
N ALA A 151 -17.27 -3.48 27.80
CA ALA A 151 -16.33 -3.28 28.88
C ALA A 151 -15.67 -4.60 29.35
N ASP A 152 -16.40 -5.71 29.25
CA ASP A 152 -15.92 -7.07 29.56
C ASP A 152 -15.25 -7.76 28.36
N ALA A 153 -15.16 -7.06 27.22
CA ALA A 153 -14.56 -7.53 25.97
C ALA A 153 -15.19 -8.83 25.44
N GLU A 154 -16.49 -9.04 25.60
CA GLU A 154 -17.18 -10.26 25.15
C GLU A 154 -17.08 -10.47 23.64
N TRP A 155 -16.98 -9.39 22.85
CA TRP A 155 -16.72 -9.44 21.40
C TRP A 155 -15.43 -10.19 21.05
N PHE A 156 -14.45 -10.17 21.96
CA PHE A 156 -13.14 -10.82 21.82
C PHE A 156 -13.12 -12.19 22.51
N THR A 157 -13.57 -12.26 23.78
CA THR A 157 -13.48 -13.48 24.59
C THR A 157 -14.43 -14.59 24.12
N SER A 158 -15.52 -14.24 23.43
CA SER A 158 -16.41 -15.23 22.78
C SER A 158 -15.83 -15.85 21.51
N ARG A 159 -14.74 -15.29 20.96
CA ARG A 159 -14.04 -15.87 19.81
C ARG A 159 -13.05 -16.95 20.28
N PRO A 160 -12.89 -18.05 19.52
CA PRO A 160 -11.91 -19.08 19.84
C PRO A 160 -10.50 -18.52 19.94
N GLU A 161 -9.74 -18.97 20.93
CA GLU A 161 -8.31 -18.66 21.02
C GLU A 161 -7.53 -19.32 19.88
N VAL A 162 -6.37 -18.74 19.56
CA VAL A 162 -5.42 -19.40 18.66
C VAL A 162 -5.03 -20.73 19.29
N ALA A 163 -5.21 -21.83 18.56
CA ALA A 163 -4.94 -23.16 19.09
C ALA A 163 -3.46 -23.31 19.49
N SER A 164 -3.19 -24.03 20.58
CA SER A 164 -1.83 -24.32 21.02
C SER A 164 -1.04 -25.20 20.04
N SER A 165 -1.75 -25.93 19.19
CA SER A 165 -1.24 -26.80 18.14
C SER A 165 -2.09 -26.63 16.87
N ILE A 166 -1.44 -26.27 15.76
CA ILE A 166 -2.09 -26.05 14.46
C ILE A 166 -1.44 -27.00 13.45
N THR A 167 -2.19 -27.99 12.98
CA THR A 167 -1.72 -28.90 11.93
C THR A 167 -1.97 -28.28 10.56
N VAL A 168 -0.91 -28.15 9.76
CA VAL A 168 -0.97 -27.59 8.41
C VAL A 168 -0.37 -28.54 7.37
N THR A 169 -0.87 -28.46 6.13
CA THR A 169 -0.23 -29.02 4.94
C THR A 169 0.55 -27.92 4.23
N VAL A 170 1.82 -28.19 3.93
CA VAL A 170 2.73 -27.21 3.33
C VAL A 170 2.45 -27.02 1.84
N PHE A 171 2.21 -25.78 1.42
CA PHE A 171 2.30 -25.34 0.02
C PHE A 171 3.60 -24.53 -0.17
N LYS A 172 4.70 -25.23 -0.53
CA LYS A 172 6.03 -24.63 -0.67
C LYS A 172 6.22 -24.00 -2.04
N VAL A 173 6.59 -22.72 -2.07
CA VAL A 173 7.03 -22.00 -3.27
C VAL A 173 8.52 -21.67 -3.12
N PRO A 174 9.40 -22.30 -3.92
CA PRO A 174 10.84 -22.12 -3.77
C PRO A 174 11.29 -20.72 -4.22
N GLY A 175 12.38 -20.26 -3.61
CA GLY A 175 13.02 -18.98 -3.90
C GLY A 175 12.27 -17.78 -3.34
N GLU A 176 12.30 -16.68 -4.10
CA GLU A 176 11.60 -15.44 -3.75
C GLU A 176 10.21 -15.42 -4.37
N THR A 177 9.17 -15.29 -3.54
CA THR A 177 7.81 -14.96 -3.96
C THR A 177 7.66 -13.44 -3.95
N ASN A 178 7.64 -12.83 -5.14
CA ASN A 178 7.28 -11.43 -5.31
C ASN A 178 5.76 -11.27 -5.28
N THR A 179 5.25 -10.13 -4.84
CA THR A 179 3.81 -9.84 -4.90
C THR A 179 3.24 -9.82 -6.33
N ASP A 180 4.07 -9.59 -7.37
CA ASP A 180 3.66 -9.77 -8.77
C ASP A 180 3.44 -11.25 -9.14
N ASP A 181 4.12 -12.20 -8.48
CA ASP A 181 3.86 -13.63 -8.68
C ASP A 181 2.48 -14.02 -8.13
N LEU A 182 2.05 -13.38 -7.04
CA LEU A 182 0.77 -13.64 -6.38
C LEU A 182 -0.40 -12.85 -6.99
N SER A 183 -0.10 -11.70 -7.59
CA SER A 183 -1.08 -10.77 -8.15
C SER A 183 -0.43 -10.05 -9.34
N PRO A 184 -0.40 -10.65 -10.53
CA PRO A 184 0.34 -10.12 -11.67
C PRO A 184 -0.15 -8.75 -12.13
N ALA A 185 0.77 -7.90 -12.60
CA ALA A 185 0.45 -6.55 -13.07
C ALA A 185 -0.63 -6.50 -14.18
N PRO A 186 -0.63 -7.37 -15.20
CA PRO A 186 -1.65 -7.35 -16.27
C PRO A 186 -3.09 -7.60 -15.78
N ASP A 187 -3.23 -8.20 -14.60
CA ASP A 187 -4.51 -8.56 -13.97
C ASP A 187 -4.93 -7.52 -12.91
N ALA A 188 -4.24 -6.38 -12.80
CA ALA A 188 -4.56 -5.34 -11.81
C ALA A 188 -6.03 -4.88 -11.86
N TRP A 189 -6.63 -4.91 -13.04
CA TRP A 189 -8.03 -4.54 -13.29
C TRP A 189 -9.06 -5.41 -12.56
N SER A 190 -8.73 -6.67 -12.23
CA SER A 190 -9.65 -7.60 -11.57
C SER A 190 -9.49 -7.64 -10.05
N ARG A 191 -8.52 -6.91 -9.47
CA ARG A 191 -8.19 -6.96 -8.03
C ARG A 191 -9.37 -6.79 -7.06
N PRO A 192 -10.38 -5.92 -7.33
CA PRO A 192 -11.56 -5.81 -6.45
C PRO A 192 -12.44 -7.07 -6.44
N ASP A 193 -12.38 -7.88 -7.50
CA ASP A 193 -13.07 -9.17 -7.59
C ASP A 193 -12.13 -10.28 -7.12
N ILE A 194 -12.00 -10.41 -5.79
CA ILE A 194 -11.03 -11.31 -5.13
C ILE A 194 -11.05 -12.73 -5.71
N PRO A 195 -12.22 -13.40 -5.86
CA PRO A 195 -12.24 -14.76 -6.40
C PRO A 195 -11.74 -14.83 -7.84
N LEU A 196 -12.13 -13.89 -8.70
CA LEU A 196 -11.66 -13.85 -10.09
C LEU A 196 -10.16 -13.58 -10.15
N HIS A 197 -9.67 -12.61 -9.38
CA HIS A 197 -8.26 -12.26 -9.36
C HIS A 197 -7.38 -13.38 -8.81
N SER A 198 -7.87 -14.16 -7.84
CA SER A 198 -7.15 -15.29 -7.27
C SER A 198 -6.76 -16.35 -8.31
N LEU A 199 -7.50 -16.45 -9.43
CA LEU A 199 -7.20 -17.36 -10.52
C LEU A 199 -5.85 -17.04 -11.19
N ALA A 200 -5.36 -15.80 -11.09
CA ALA A 200 -4.10 -15.36 -11.66
C ALA A 200 -2.88 -15.59 -10.73
N MET A 201 -3.10 -16.00 -9.47
CA MET A 201 -2.04 -16.25 -8.50
C MET A 201 -1.13 -17.38 -8.98
N LEU A 202 0.18 -17.13 -9.10
CA LEU A 202 1.18 -18.10 -9.55
C LEU A 202 0.87 -18.70 -10.93
N LYS A 203 0.25 -17.91 -11.83
CA LYS A 203 -0.12 -18.36 -13.18
C LYS A 203 1.06 -18.58 -14.12
N ASN A 204 2.23 -18.03 -13.81
CA ASN A 204 3.43 -18.23 -14.62
C ASN A 204 4.21 -19.44 -14.08
N THR A 205 4.72 -20.26 -14.99
CA THR A 205 5.58 -21.40 -14.63
C THR A 205 6.81 -20.91 -13.86
N ARG A 206 7.15 -21.64 -12.80
CA ARG A 206 8.30 -21.36 -11.95
C ARG A 206 9.22 -22.57 -11.89
N ASP A 207 10.51 -22.32 -12.11
CA ASP A 207 11.52 -23.36 -12.01
C ASP A 207 11.63 -23.87 -10.58
N GLY A 208 11.75 -25.20 -10.43
CA GLY A 208 11.85 -25.87 -9.13
C GLY A 208 10.54 -25.99 -8.34
N ALA A 209 9.44 -25.35 -8.78
CA ALA A 209 8.15 -25.51 -8.12
C ALA A 209 7.57 -26.92 -8.34
N ALA A 210 7.06 -27.54 -7.27
CA ALA A 210 6.43 -28.86 -7.33
C ALA A 210 5.01 -28.85 -7.95
N PHE A 211 4.50 -27.67 -8.29
CA PHE A 211 3.20 -27.46 -8.94
C PHE A 211 3.39 -26.85 -10.33
N LYS A 212 2.35 -26.95 -11.15
CA LYS A 212 2.25 -26.24 -12.43
C LYS A 212 0.99 -25.38 -12.46
N PRO A 213 1.02 -24.21 -13.11
CA PRO A 213 -0.21 -23.49 -13.41
C PRO A 213 -1.13 -24.39 -14.25
N GLU A 214 -2.45 -24.25 -14.07
CA GLU A 214 -3.43 -24.96 -14.89
C GLU A 214 -3.37 -24.50 -16.35
N GLU A 215 -3.12 -23.20 -16.56
CA GLU A 215 -2.82 -22.62 -17.86
C GLU A 215 -1.69 -21.59 -17.71
N ASP A 216 -0.52 -21.89 -18.28
CA ASP A 216 0.66 -21.01 -18.17
C ASP A 216 0.38 -19.59 -18.68
N GLY A 217 0.70 -18.59 -17.87
CA GLY A 217 0.44 -17.18 -18.10
C GLY A 217 -1.01 -16.73 -17.91
N LYS A 218 -1.94 -17.64 -17.57
CA LYS A 218 -3.38 -17.34 -17.50
C LYS A 218 -4.03 -17.76 -16.19
N ARG A 219 -3.77 -18.98 -15.71
CA ARG A 219 -4.45 -19.57 -14.56
C ARG A 219 -3.48 -20.34 -13.67
N GLY A 220 -3.48 -19.99 -12.39
CA GLY A 220 -2.67 -20.58 -11.33
C GLY A 220 -2.98 -22.04 -10.98
N PRO A 221 -2.28 -22.61 -9.99
CA PRO A 221 -2.41 -24.00 -9.57
C PRO A 221 -3.59 -24.22 -8.60
N ILE A 222 -4.80 -23.81 -8.97
CA ILE A 222 -5.95 -23.79 -8.06
C ILE A 222 -6.33 -25.19 -7.58
N GLN A 223 -6.49 -26.14 -8.51
CA GLN A 223 -6.83 -27.53 -8.21
C GLN A 223 -5.76 -28.21 -7.35
N PHE A 224 -4.49 -27.87 -7.56
CA PHE A 224 -3.39 -28.41 -6.75
C PHE A 224 -3.52 -27.98 -5.28
N ILE A 225 -3.86 -26.70 -5.04
CA ILE A 225 -4.10 -26.21 -3.68
C ILE A 225 -5.35 -26.88 -3.07
N GLU A 226 -6.43 -27.05 -3.84
CA GLU A 226 -7.62 -27.77 -3.40
C GLU A 226 -7.32 -29.24 -3.07
N ASP A 227 -6.43 -29.90 -3.83
CA ASP A 227 -6.00 -31.28 -3.54
C ASP A 227 -5.20 -31.37 -2.24
N LEU A 228 -4.40 -30.35 -1.89
CA LEU A 228 -3.75 -30.28 -0.58
C LEU A 228 -4.78 -30.16 0.56
N LYS A 229 -5.85 -29.37 0.37
CA LYS A 229 -6.92 -29.23 1.38
C LYS A 229 -7.65 -30.54 1.65
N LYS A 230 -7.76 -31.44 0.66
CA LYS A 230 -8.38 -32.77 0.82
C LYS A 230 -7.66 -33.65 1.86
N LYS A 231 -6.44 -33.30 2.29
CA LYS A 231 -5.75 -33.95 3.42
C LYS A 231 -6.39 -33.63 4.79
N GLY A 232 -7.35 -32.70 4.87
CA GLY A 232 -8.10 -32.41 6.09
C GLY A 232 -7.41 -31.44 7.06
N HIS A 233 -6.40 -30.71 6.57
CA HIS A 233 -5.64 -29.73 7.35
C HIS A 233 -5.70 -28.35 6.69
N LEU A 234 -5.38 -27.29 7.45
CA LEU A 234 -5.16 -25.97 6.86
C LEU A 234 -3.97 -26.03 5.88
N VAL A 235 -4.03 -25.30 4.78
CA VAL A 235 -2.88 -25.18 3.87
C VAL A 235 -2.07 -23.96 4.30
N ALA A 236 -0.77 -24.12 4.58
CA ALA A 236 0.12 -23.01 4.88
C ALA A 236 0.91 -22.61 3.62
N TYR A 237 0.95 -21.31 3.32
CA TYR A 237 1.83 -20.79 2.27
C TYR A 237 3.26 -20.74 2.82
N VAL A 238 4.22 -21.36 2.14
CA VAL A 238 5.61 -21.44 2.62
C VAL A 238 6.56 -20.98 1.52
N GLY A 239 7.53 -20.11 1.83
CA GLY A 239 8.54 -19.68 0.86
C GLY A 239 9.84 -19.23 1.52
N ASP A 240 10.94 -19.18 0.76
CA ASP A 240 12.24 -18.80 1.33
C ASP A 240 12.29 -17.29 1.61
N VAL A 241 11.84 -16.48 0.65
CA VAL A 241 11.57 -15.04 0.81
C VAL A 241 10.15 -14.75 0.30
N VAL A 242 9.30 -14.10 1.09
CA VAL A 242 7.88 -13.94 0.77
C VAL A 242 7.44 -12.48 0.79
N GLY A 243 6.73 -12.06 -0.25
CA GLY A 243 5.97 -10.81 -0.26
C GLY A 243 6.75 -9.56 -0.65
N THR A 244 7.90 -9.70 -1.30
CA THR A 244 8.69 -8.55 -1.76
C THR A 244 7.98 -7.74 -2.85
N GLY A 245 8.41 -6.48 -3.03
CA GLY A 245 7.93 -5.60 -4.08
C GLY A 245 6.74 -4.72 -3.69
N SER A 246 5.64 -4.83 -4.43
CA SER A 246 4.49 -3.93 -4.36
C SER A 246 3.66 -4.13 -3.09
N SER A 247 3.04 -3.06 -2.58
CA SER A 247 2.10 -3.10 -1.44
C SER A 247 0.70 -3.65 -1.80
N ARG A 248 0.52 -4.24 -2.99
CA ARG A 248 -0.81 -4.63 -3.50
C ARG A 248 -1.48 -5.65 -2.57
N LYS A 249 -2.55 -5.23 -1.88
CA LYS A 249 -3.32 -6.11 -0.99
C LYS A 249 -3.89 -7.34 -1.71
N SER A 250 -4.09 -7.26 -3.02
CA SER A 250 -4.51 -8.37 -3.87
C SER A 250 -3.62 -9.60 -3.78
N ALA A 251 -2.32 -9.46 -3.52
CA ALA A 251 -1.44 -10.60 -3.27
C ALA A 251 -1.87 -11.38 -2.02
N THR A 252 -2.09 -10.69 -0.90
CA THR A 252 -2.64 -11.27 0.33
C THR A 252 -4.06 -11.78 0.12
N ASN A 253 -4.92 -11.04 -0.57
CA ASN A 253 -6.29 -11.49 -0.85
C ASN A 253 -6.30 -12.81 -1.63
N SER A 254 -5.42 -12.99 -2.63
CA SER A 254 -5.31 -14.25 -3.38
C SER A 254 -4.82 -15.40 -2.51
N VAL A 255 -3.79 -15.17 -1.69
CA VAL A 255 -3.26 -16.20 -0.76
C VAL A 255 -4.34 -16.60 0.24
N ILE A 256 -5.00 -15.64 0.89
CA ILE A 256 -6.07 -15.91 1.87
C ILE A 256 -7.31 -16.48 1.19
N TRP A 257 -7.60 -16.13 -0.06
CA TRP A 257 -8.65 -16.79 -0.82
C TRP A 257 -8.33 -18.28 -0.98
N ALA A 258 -7.07 -18.60 -1.29
CA ALA A 258 -6.58 -19.97 -1.44
C ALA A 258 -6.48 -20.73 -0.11
N THR A 259 -6.11 -20.10 1.02
CA THR A 259 -5.72 -20.82 2.25
C THR A 259 -6.52 -20.46 3.50
N GLY A 260 -7.25 -19.35 3.49
CA GLY A 260 -8.03 -18.84 4.61
C GLY A 260 -9.44 -19.40 4.70
N GLN A 261 -10.28 -18.69 5.46
CA GLN A 261 -11.65 -19.08 5.80
C GLN A 261 -12.65 -17.99 5.40
N ASP A 262 -13.88 -18.39 5.10
CA ASP A 262 -14.97 -17.46 4.79
C ASP A 262 -15.28 -16.58 6.01
N ILE A 263 -15.49 -15.29 5.76
CA ILE A 263 -15.99 -14.36 6.78
C ILE A 263 -17.53 -14.48 6.78
N PRO A 264 -18.17 -14.80 7.93
CA PRO A 264 -19.62 -14.90 7.98
C PRO A 264 -20.32 -13.64 7.47
N PHE A 265 -21.30 -13.83 6.57
CA PHE A 265 -22.13 -12.76 5.98
C PHE A 265 -21.41 -11.74 5.09
N VAL A 266 -20.10 -11.88 4.87
CA VAL A 266 -19.33 -11.01 3.98
C VAL A 266 -18.99 -11.77 2.69
N PRO A 267 -19.65 -11.47 1.56
CA PRO A 267 -19.41 -12.21 0.32
C PRO A 267 -18.01 -11.96 -0.22
N ASN A 268 -17.39 -13.03 -0.74
CA ASN A 268 -16.20 -12.98 -1.59
C ASN A 268 -14.96 -12.35 -0.92
N LYS A 269 -14.90 -12.35 0.41
CA LYS A 269 -13.70 -12.02 1.19
C LYS A 269 -13.46 -13.11 2.23
N ARG A 270 -12.19 -13.43 2.47
CA ARG A 270 -11.73 -14.42 3.43
C ARG A 270 -10.77 -13.78 4.44
N PHE A 271 -10.58 -14.44 5.57
CA PHE A 271 -9.64 -14.05 6.62
C PHE A 271 -8.84 -15.27 7.10
N GLY A 272 -7.79 -15.05 7.88
CA GLY A 272 -7.02 -16.16 8.46
C GLY A 272 -6.03 -16.80 7.49
N GLY A 273 -5.59 -18.01 7.83
CA GLY A 273 -4.53 -18.72 7.12
C GLY A 273 -3.17 -18.58 7.83
N VAL A 274 -2.17 -19.31 7.34
CA VAL A 274 -0.81 -19.31 7.88
C VAL A 274 0.17 -19.06 6.75
N THR A 275 1.13 -18.16 6.97
CA THR A 275 2.24 -17.88 6.06
C THR A 275 3.56 -18.09 6.80
N LEU A 276 4.40 -19.00 6.30
CA LEU A 276 5.74 -19.24 6.83
C LEU A 276 6.79 -18.75 5.82
N GLY A 277 7.76 -17.96 6.29
CA GLY A 277 8.83 -17.47 5.44
C GLY A 277 10.18 -17.55 6.11
N GLY A 278 11.24 -17.91 5.38
CA GLY A 278 12.60 -17.66 5.85
C GLY A 278 12.84 -16.17 6.10
N LYS A 279 12.29 -15.34 5.21
CA LYS A 279 12.10 -13.90 5.37
C LYS A 279 10.74 -13.48 4.82
N ILE A 280 10.04 -12.58 5.51
CA ILE A 280 8.77 -11.99 5.05
C ILE A 280 8.96 -10.49 4.92
N ALA A 281 8.62 -9.92 3.77
CA ALA A 281 8.71 -8.48 3.57
C ALA A 281 7.73 -7.73 4.52
N PRO A 282 8.15 -6.61 5.14
CA PRO A 282 7.38 -5.94 6.20
C PRO A 282 5.96 -5.53 5.81
N ILE A 283 5.79 -4.97 4.61
CA ILE A 283 4.46 -4.56 4.12
C ILE A 283 3.55 -5.77 3.96
N PHE A 284 4.09 -6.89 3.47
CA PHE A 284 3.32 -8.12 3.30
C PHE A 284 2.99 -8.76 4.65
N PHE A 285 3.93 -8.77 5.60
CA PHE A 285 3.71 -9.19 6.99
C PHE A 285 2.53 -8.43 7.61
N ASN A 286 2.59 -7.09 7.56
CA ASN A 286 1.53 -6.23 8.07
C ASN A 286 0.19 -6.49 7.37
N THR A 287 0.20 -6.70 6.06
CA THR A 287 -1.04 -6.98 5.31
C THR A 287 -1.65 -8.35 5.67
N GLN A 288 -0.82 -9.35 5.99
CA GLN A 288 -1.26 -10.67 6.44
C GLN A 288 -1.90 -10.59 7.84
N GLU A 289 -1.24 -9.97 8.82
CA GLU A 289 -1.78 -9.82 10.19
C GLU A 289 -3.03 -8.91 10.23
N ASP A 290 -3.08 -7.85 9.42
CA ASP A 290 -4.28 -7.01 9.26
C ASP A 290 -5.48 -7.81 8.71
N SER A 291 -5.21 -8.87 7.94
CA SER A 291 -6.23 -9.77 7.36
C SER A 291 -6.52 -10.99 8.24
N GLY A 292 -5.99 -11.02 9.47
CA GLY A 292 -6.21 -12.08 10.46
C GLY A 292 -5.41 -13.36 10.22
N ALA A 293 -4.47 -13.37 9.27
CA ALA A 293 -3.56 -14.48 9.06
C ALA A 293 -2.45 -14.51 10.13
N LEU A 294 -1.78 -15.66 10.27
CA LEU A 294 -0.61 -15.83 11.15
C LEU A 294 0.68 -15.88 10.30
N PRO A 295 1.37 -14.74 10.07
CA PRO A 295 2.68 -14.71 9.44
C PRO A 295 3.80 -15.05 10.46
N ILE A 296 4.71 -15.95 10.11
CA ILE A 296 5.83 -16.36 10.96
C ILE A 296 7.12 -16.37 10.13
N GLU A 297 8.14 -15.63 10.58
CA GLU A 297 9.51 -15.79 10.09
C GLU A 297 10.16 -16.99 10.80
N VAL A 298 10.57 -18.01 10.03
CA VAL A 298 11.11 -19.28 10.55
C VAL A 298 11.96 -19.96 9.48
N ASP A 299 12.95 -20.77 9.88
CA ASP A 299 13.69 -21.59 8.92
C ASP A 299 12.77 -22.59 8.20
N VAL A 300 12.61 -22.41 6.89
CA VAL A 300 11.76 -23.22 6.02
C VAL A 300 12.55 -24.25 5.21
N SER A 301 13.85 -24.42 5.44
CA SER A 301 14.73 -25.28 4.64
C SER A 301 14.38 -26.78 4.74
N LYS A 302 13.76 -27.20 5.84
CA LYS A 302 13.32 -28.59 6.08
C LYS A 302 11.84 -28.84 5.73
N LEU A 303 11.18 -27.85 5.11
CA LEU A 303 9.77 -27.93 4.71
C LEU A 303 9.66 -28.17 3.21
N GLU A 304 9.04 -29.30 2.86
CA GLU A 304 8.80 -29.72 1.48
C GLU A 304 7.32 -29.63 1.12
N MET A 305 7.04 -29.56 -0.19
CA MET A 305 5.66 -29.52 -0.70
C MET A 305 4.85 -30.72 -0.20
N GLY A 306 3.68 -30.45 0.37
CA GLY A 306 2.73 -31.46 0.82
C GLY A 306 3.05 -32.09 2.18
N ASP A 307 4.14 -31.69 2.83
CA ASP A 307 4.43 -32.07 4.22
C ASP A 307 3.26 -31.72 5.14
N VAL A 308 3.02 -32.57 6.14
CA VAL A 308 2.11 -32.27 7.25
C VAL A 308 2.96 -31.90 8.46
N VAL A 309 2.80 -30.68 8.96
CA VAL A 309 3.57 -30.15 10.08
C VAL A 309 2.65 -29.56 11.14
N GLU A 310 3.07 -29.68 12.38
CA GLU A 310 2.43 -29.09 13.54
C GLU A 310 3.15 -27.79 13.89
N ILE A 311 2.40 -26.69 13.98
CA ILE A 311 2.87 -25.41 14.48
C ILE A 311 2.41 -25.28 15.93
N ARG A 312 3.34 -24.96 16.84
CA ARG A 312 3.04 -24.67 18.23
C ARG A 312 3.33 -23.19 18.52
N PRO A 313 2.36 -22.28 18.32
CA PRO A 313 2.61 -20.84 18.34
C PRO A 313 3.16 -20.32 19.67
N TYR A 314 2.66 -20.87 20.78
CA TYR A 314 3.07 -20.47 22.13
C TYR A 314 4.40 -21.08 22.58
N GLU A 315 4.82 -22.19 21.97
CA GLU A 315 6.13 -22.81 22.23
C GLU A 315 7.21 -22.33 21.27
N GLY A 316 6.83 -21.66 20.18
CA GLY A 316 7.77 -21.22 19.14
C GLY A 316 8.37 -22.38 18.34
N LYS A 317 7.59 -23.43 18.01
CA LYS A 317 8.12 -24.66 17.39
C LYS A 317 7.36 -25.11 16.15
N LEU A 318 8.10 -25.61 15.17
CA LEU A 318 7.61 -26.44 14.07
C LEU A 318 7.99 -27.89 14.33
N VAL A 319 7.00 -28.77 14.33
CA VAL A 319 7.16 -30.20 14.60
C VAL A 319 6.71 -31.01 13.40
N LYS A 320 7.53 -31.95 12.95
CA LYS A 320 7.23 -32.90 11.87
C LYS A 320 7.50 -34.31 12.37
N ALA A 321 6.51 -35.19 12.28
CA ALA A 321 6.59 -36.56 12.78
C ALA A 321 7.10 -36.67 14.25
N GLY A 322 6.66 -35.76 15.11
CA GLY A 322 7.05 -35.72 16.53
C GLY A 322 8.42 -35.11 16.82
N GLN A 323 9.19 -34.70 15.81
CA GLN A 323 10.49 -34.05 15.98
C GLN A 323 10.41 -32.54 15.68
N THR A 324 11.01 -31.72 16.54
CA THR A 324 11.20 -30.29 16.27
C THR A 324 12.14 -30.10 15.09
N ILE A 325 11.65 -29.50 14.01
CA ILE A 325 12.45 -29.24 12.80
C ILE A 325 12.98 -27.81 12.73
N ALA A 326 12.28 -26.86 13.34
CA ALA A 326 12.67 -25.46 13.47
C ALA A 326 12.05 -24.83 14.72
N GLU A 327 12.71 -23.80 15.25
CA GLU A 327 12.21 -22.94 16.32
C GLU A 327 12.04 -21.52 15.77
N PHE A 328 11.10 -20.76 16.33
CA PHE A 328 10.81 -19.38 15.94
C PHE A 328 10.35 -18.57 17.14
N ASN A 329 10.48 -17.24 17.02
CA ASN A 329 9.83 -16.30 17.91
C ASN A 329 8.76 -15.56 17.11
N LEU A 330 7.59 -15.34 17.72
CA LEU A 330 6.64 -14.40 17.16
C LEU A 330 7.24 -12.99 17.23
N LYS A 331 6.91 -12.14 16.26
CA LYS A 331 7.34 -10.73 16.26
C LYS A 331 6.85 -10.01 17.53
N SER A 332 5.64 -10.35 17.97
CA SER A 332 5.01 -9.89 19.20
C SER A 332 3.96 -10.90 19.64
N ASP A 333 3.79 -11.09 20.95
CA ASP A 333 2.71 -11.93 21.49
C ASP A 333 1.32 -11.35 21.18
N VAL A 334 1.23 -10.04 20.91
CA VAL A 334 -0.01 -9.36 20.50
C VAL A 334 -0.55 -9.97 19.20
N LEU A 335 0.29 -10.53 18.34
CA LEU A 335 -0.13 -11.22 17.10
C LEU A 335 -1.18 -12.31 17.37
N LEU A 336 -1.13 -12.98 18.53
CA LEU A 336 -2.12 -13.99 18.90
C LEU A 336 -3.51 -13.38 19.18
N ASP A 337 -3.55 -12.19 19.77
CA ASP A 337 -4.80 -11.43 19.94
C ASP A 337 -5.32 -10.94 18.58
N GLU A 338 -4.41 -10.55 17.67
CA GLU A 338 -4.78 -10.08 16.33
C GLU A 338 -5.45 -11.20 15.53
N VAL A 339 -4.87 -12.41 15.52
CA VAL A 339 -5.48 -13.57 14.87
C VAL A 339 -6.83 -13.91 15.52
N ARG A 340 -6.92 -13.92 16.86
CA ARG A 340 -8.18 -14.16 17.56
C ARG A 340 -9.26 -13.16 17.18
N ALA A 341 -8.92 -11.87 17.10
CA ALA A 341 -9.83 -10.81 16.68
C ALA A 341 -10.23 -10.88 15.19
N GLY A 342 -9.59 -11.75 14.40
CA GLY A 342 -9.78 -11.84 12.95
C GLY A 342 -9.08 -10.72 12.18
N GLY A 343 -8.00 -10.17 12.73
CA GLY A 343 -7.16 -9.14 12.15
C GLY A 343 -6.75 -8.06 13.14
N ARG A 344 -5.55 -7.51 12.97
CA ARG A 344 -5.02 -6.42 13.81
C ARG A 344 -5.92 -5.19 13.82
N ILE A 345 -6.48 -4.80 12.67
CA ILE A 345 -7.41 -3.66 12.57
C ILE A 345 -8.64 -3.87 13.46
N ASN A 346 -9.23 -5.06 13.44
CA ASN A 346 -10.38 -5.39 14.29
C ASN A 346 -10.00 -5.36 15.78
N LEU A 347 -8.80 -5.85 16.12
CA LEU A 347 -8.30 -5.81 17.49
C LEU A 347 -8.18 -4.37 18.00
N ILE A 348 -7.59 -3.47 17.22
CA ILE A 348 -7.39 -2.06 17.62
C ILE A 348 -8.74 -1.37 17.84
N ILE A 349 -9.68 -1.52 16.90
CA ILE A 349 -11.01 -0.92 17.01
C ILE A 349 -11.75 -1.47 18.23
N GLY A 350 -11.79 -2.80 18.39
CA GLY A 350 -12.48 -3.43 19.50
C GLY A 350 -11.86 -3.13 20.86
N ARG A 351 -10.52 -3.09 20.95
CA ARG A 351 -9.79 -2.69 22.17
C ARG A 351 -10.11 -1.25 22.54
N GLY A 352 -10.15 -0.34 21.58
CA GLY A 352 -10.56 1.05 21.78
C GLY A 352 -12.01 1.17 22.27
N LEU A 353 -12.93 0.40 21.69
CA LEU A 353 -14.32 0.33 22.13
C LEU A 353 -14.45 -0.17 23.58
N THR A 354 -13.72 -1.23 23.93
CA THR A 354 -13.64 -1.72 25.32
C THR A 354 -13.08 -0.66 26.25
N GLY A 355 -12.02 0.06 25.85
CA GLY A 355 -11.43 1.16 26.63
C GLY A 355 -12.46 2.25 26.95
N LYS A 356 -13.16 2.76 25.92
CA LYS A 356 -14.22 3.77 26.08
C LYS A 356 -15.36 3.30 26.99
N ALA A 357 -15.80 2.05 26.83
CA ALA A 357 -16.87 1.47 27.66
C ALA A 357 -16.45 1.38 29.13
N ARG A 358 -15.21 0.96 29.41
CA ARG A 358 -14.68 0.87 30.78
C ARG A 358 -14.53 2.24 31.43
N GLU A 359 -14.02 3.23 30.69
CA GLU A 359 -13.95 4.62 31.16
C GLU A 359 -15.34 5.16 31.51
N PHE A 360 -16.32 4.97 30.62
CA PHE A 360 -17.70 5.39 30.85
C PHE A 360 -18.32 4.74 32.11
N LEU A 361 -17.99 3.48 32.40
CA LEU A 361 -18.44 2.77 33.60
C LEU A 361 -17.58 3.04 34.85
N GLY A 362 -16.52 3.86 34.75
CA GLY A 362 -15.60 4.11 35.87
C GLY A 362 -14.76 2.89 36.28
N LEU A 363 -14.54 1.95 35.36
CA LEU A 363 -13.77 0.73 35.58
C LEU A 363 -12.28 0.95 35.26
N PRO A 364 -11.36 0.22 35.92
CA PRO A 364 -9.94 0.28 35.59
C PRO A 364 -9.68 -0.25 34.17
N THR A 365 -8.55 0.12 33.56
CA THR A 365 -8.12 -0.38 32.25
C THR A 365 -8.17 -1.92 32.18
N SER A 366 -8.61 -2.45 31.04
CA SER A 366 -8.72 -3.91 30.84
C SER A 366 -7.36 -4.59 30.85
N THR A 367 -7.29 -5.76 31.46
CA THR A 367 -6.12 -6.67 31.43
C THR A 367 -6.35 -7.89 30.53
N VAL A 368 -7.45 -7.92 29.77
CA VAL A 368 -7.82 -9.05 28.90
C VAL A 368 -6.91 -9.17 27.68
N PHE A 369 -6.41 -8.06 27.18
CA PHE A 369 -5.57 -8.02 25.97
C PHE A 369 -4.09 -8.11 26.33
N ARG A 370 -3.35 -8.83 25.51
CA ARG A 370 -1.88 -8.82 25.51
C ARG A 370 -1.40 -7.41 25.21
N LEU A 371 -0.41 -6.98 25.96
CA LEU A 371 0.25 -5.70 25.77
C LEU A 371 1.55 -5.91 25.01
N PRO A 372 1.93 -4.95 24.14
CA PRO A 372 3.25 -4.97 23.53
C PRO A 372 4.32 -4.82 24.62
N THR A 373 5.40 -5.57 24.49
CA THR A 373 6.55 -5.44 25.40
C THR A 373 7.24 -4.11 25.12
N SER A 374 7.47 -3.31 26.15
CA SER A 374 8.27 -2.09 26.00
C SER A 374 9.76 -2.47 25.96
N PRO A 375 10.53 -1.96 25.00
CA PRO A 375 11.99 -2.14 25.01
C PRO A 375 12.60 -1.44 26.24
N GLU A 376 13.76 -1.92 26.70
CA GLU A 376 14.52 -1.24 27.75
C GLU A 376 15.01 0.13 27.24
N ASP A 377 15.02 1.14 28.11
CA ASP A 377 15.57 2.44 27.76
C ASP A 377 17.10 2.37 27.72
N SER A 378 17.69 2.60 26.55
CA SER A 378 19.15 2.63 26.38
C SER A 378 19.80 3.90 26.97
N GLY A 379 19.01 4.91 27.35
CA GLY A 379 19.49 6.19 27.87
C GLY A 379 20.19 7.06 26.82
N LYS A 380 20.15 6.67 25.53
CA LYS A 380 20.74 7.40 24.40
C LYS A 380 19.78 8.40 23.76
N GLY A 381 20.29 9.30 22.94
CA GLY A 381 19.44 10.13 22.07
C GLY A 381 18.60 9.35 21.05
N PHE A 382 17.77 10.07 20.30
CA PHE A 382 16.86 9.53 19.29
C PHE A 382 17.32 9.87 17.87
N THR A 383 17.08 8.96 16.93
CA THR A 383 17.27 9.23 15.50
C THR A 383 16.23 10.23 14.97
N LEU A 384 16.42 10.73 13.76
CA LEU A 384 15.47 11.67 13.14
C LEU A 384 14.09 11.00 12.96
N ALA A 385 14.07 9.77 12.46
CA ALA A 385 12.83 9.02 12.30
C ALA A 385 12.12 8.78 13.64
N GLN A 386 12.86 8.44 14.69
CA GLN A 386 12.30 8.22 16.03
C GLN A 386 11.65 9.49 16.58
N LYS A 387 12.26 10.66 16.38
CA LYS A 387 11.68 11.96 16.79
C LYS A 387 10.44 12.33 15.96
N MET A 388 10.45 12.12 14.66
CA MET A 388 9.28 12.37 13.80
C MET A 388 8.07 11.53 14.25
N VAL A 389 8.28 10.23 14.52
CA VAL A 389 7.23 9.34 15.03
C VAL A 389 6.80 9.74 16.44
N GLY A 390 7.75 10.09 17.32
CA GLY A 390 7.47 10.59 18.67
C GLY A 390 6.58 11.83 18.68
N ARG A 391 6.91 12.83 17.86
CA ARG A 391 6.10 14.04 17.66
C ARG A 391 4.69 13.69 17.19
N ALA A 392 4.56 12.77 16.23
CA ALA A 392 3.25 12.33 15.73
C ALA A 392 2.41 11.53 16.75
N CYS A 393 3.05 10.97 17.78
CA CYS A 393 2.39 10.33 18.91
C CYS A 393 2.08 11.31 20.07
N GLY A 394 2.44 12.59 19.93
CA GLY A 394 2.23 13.60 20.97
C GLY A 394 3.22 13.52 22.14
N LEU A 395 4.38 12.86 21.96
CA LEU A 395 5.45 12.92 22.95
C LEU A 395 6.02 14.34 23.04
N PRO A 396 6.63 14.74 24.18
CA PRO A 396 7.29 16.03 24.30
C PRO A 396 8.30 16.26 23.17
N GLU A 397 8.36 17.48 22.67
CA GLU A 397 9.24 17.86 21.55
C GLU A 397 10.69 17.42 21.79
N GLY A 398 11.32 16.80 20.79
CA GLY A 398 12.66 16.20 20.89
C GLY A 398 12.71 14.77 21.45
N HIS A 399 11.64 14.24 22.06
CA HIS A 399 11.55 12.83 22.44
C HIS A 399 11.06 11.98 21.27
N GLY A 400 11.57 10.75 21.17
CA GLY A 400 11.21 9.81 20.11
C GLY A 400 10.58 8.51 20.61
N VAL A 401 10.19 7.66 19.66
CA VAL A 401 9.75 6.28 19.93
C VAL A 401 10.93 5.34 19.72
N ARG A 402 11.21 4.45 20.68
CA ARG A 402 12.29 3.46 20.58
C ARG A 402 11.93 2.29 19.67
N PRO A 403 12.90 1.64 19.00
CA PRO A 403 12.66 0.43 18.23
C PRO A 403 11.99 -0.67 19.08
N GLY A 404 11.01 -1.37 18.51
CA GLY A 404 10.21 -2.38 19.19
C GLY A 404 9.03 -1.84 19.99
N THR A 405 8.94 -0.52 20.22
CA THR A 405 7.77 0.08 20.87
C THR A 405 6.59 0.14 19.89
N TYR A 406 5.44 -0.40 20.29
CA TYR A 406 4.16 -0.15 19.62
C TYR A 406 3.71 1.29 19.83
N CYS A 407 3.29 1.95 18.76
CA CYS A 407 2.77 3.30 18.78
C CYS A 407 1.69 3.51 17.70
N GLU A 408 0.94 4.61 17.81
CA GLU A 408 -0.13 4.97 16.89
C GLU A 408 0.07 6.41 16.38
N PRO A 409 1.10 6.69 15.56
CA PRO A 409 1.35 8.03 15.05
C PRO A 409 0.15 8.59 14.29
N LYS A 410 -0.09 9.90 14.45
CA LYS A 410 -1.04 10.66 13.64
C LYS A 410 -0.63 10.66 12.17
N MET A 411 -1.58 10.32 11.29
CA MET A 411 -1.44 10.38 9.84
C MET A 411 -1.76 11.77 9.33
N THR A 412 -0.72 12.52 8.97
CA THR A 412 -0.86 13.87 8.42
C THR A 412 -1.16 13.85 6.92
N THR A 413 -0.58 12.91 6.19
CA THR A 413 -0.79 12.77 4.74
C THR A 413 -0.93 11.30 4.35
N VAL A 414 -1.97 10.98 3.56
CA VAL A 414 -2.25 9.63 3.06
C VAL A 414 -2.37 9.64 1.54
N GLY A 415 -1.54 8.84 0.87
CA GLY A 415 -1.56 8.68 -0.60
C GLY A 415 -2.38 7.47 -1.09
N SER A 416 -3.10 7.63 -2.20
CA SER A 416 -3.79 6.55 -2.91
C SER A 416 -3.61 6.68 -4.44
N GLN A 417 -3.47 5.54 -5.12
CA GLN A 417 -3.34 5.44 -6.58
C GLN A 417 -4.38 4.50 -7.18
N ASP A 418 -4.51 4.47 -8.50
CA ASP A 418 -5.65 3.93 -9.24
C ASP A 418 -5.68 2.40 -9.40
N THR A 419 -4.61 1.68 -9.07
CA THR A 419 -4.58 0.20 -9.08
C THR A 419 -4.73 -0.43 -7.69
N THR A 420 -4.52 0.33 -6.63
CA THR A 420 -4.82 -0.06 -5.24
C THR A 420 -6.06 0.66 -4.71
N GLY A 421 -6.39 1.83 -5.25
CA GLY A 421 -7.52 2.67 -4.89
C GLY A 421 -8.87 1.96 -4.91
N PRO A 422 -9.19 1.14 -5.93
CA PRO A 422 -10.40 0.31 -5.91
C PRO A 422 -10.47 -0.65 -4.71
N MET A 423 -9.36 -1.27 -4.31
CA MET A 423 -9.32 -2.09 -3.10
C MET A 423 -9.43 -1.23 -1.84
N THR A 424 -8.71 -0.10 -1.77
CA THR A 424 -8.79 0.84 -0.64
C THR A 424 -10.21 1.38 -0.45
N ARG A 425 -10.94 1.67 -1.53
CA ARG A 425 -12.36 2.01 -1.52
C ARG A 425 -13.19 0.91 -0.86
N ASP A 426 -12.95 -0.34 -1.23
CA ASP A 426 -13.72 -1.47 -0.70
C ASP A 426 -13.40 -1.72 0.78
N GLU A 427 -12.13 -1.58 1.20
CA GLU A 427 -11.77 -1.62 2.62
C GLU A 427 -12.35 -0.43 3.42
N LEU A 428 -12.42 0.78 2.84
CA LEU A 428 -13.09 1.93 3.45
C LEU A 428 -14.60 1.70 3.62
N LYS A 429 -15.24 1.02 2.67
CA LYS A 429 -16.66 0.64 2.79
C LYS A 429 -16.87 -0.35 3.93
N ASP A 430 -16.02 -1.36 4.04
CA ASP A 430 -16.09 -2.36 5.10
C ASP A 430 -15.82 -1.76 6.49
N LEU A 431 -14.92 -0.77 6.57
CA LEU A 431 -14.68 0.02 7.79
C LEU A 431 -15.77 1.05 8.11
N ALA A 432 -16.87 1.06 7.36
CA ALA A 432 -17.97 2.01 7.50
C ALA A 432 -17.54 3.49 7.43
N CYS A 433 -16.47 3.80 6.69
CA CYS A 433 -15.91 5.15 6.60
C CYS A 433 -16.78 6.06 5.72
N LEU A 434 -17.36 7.08 6.34
CA LEU A 434 -18.14 8.15 5.68
C LEU A 434 -17.37 9.47 5.54
N GLY A 435 -16.23 9.62 6.19
CA GLY A 435 -15.36 10.79 6.12
C GLY A 435 -13.95 10.45 6.62
N PHE A 436 -12.95 11.15 6.11
CA PHE A 436 -11.56 10.95 6.54
C PHE A 436 -11.23 11.79 7.78
N SER A 437 -10.52 11.18 8.72
CA SER A 437 -9.96 11.87 9.89
C SER A 437 -8.48 12.24 9.70
N ALA A 438 -7.78 11.59 8.75
CA ALA A 438 -6.45 12.02 8.34
C ALA A 438 -6.51 13.44 7.76
N ASP A 439 -5.49 14.25 8.03
CA ASP A 439 -5.52 15.68 7.67
C ASP A 439 -5.49 15.91 6.15
N LEU A 440 -4.88 15.01 5.36
CA LEU A 440 -4.97 15.04 3.91
C LEU A 440 -4.97 13.62 3.35
N VAL A 441 -5.94 13.30 2.50
CA VAL A 441 -5.98 12.08 1.70
C VAL A 441 -5.98 12.47 0.22
N MET A 442 -5.07 11.93 -0.58
CA MET A 442 -4.96 12.24 -2.01
C MET A 442 -5.13 10.98 -2.87
N GLN A 443 -5.96 11.05 -3.92
CA GLN A 443 -6.11 10.01 -4.94
C GLN A 443 -5.53 10.46 -6.28
N SER A 444 -4.75 9.60 -6.93
CA SER A 444 -4.18 9.81 -8.28
C SER A 444 -4.72 8.83 -9.33
N PHE A 445 -4.49 9.12 -10.61
CA PHE A 445 -4.87 8.27 -11.75
C PHE A 445 -3.70 8.11 -12.71
N CYS A 446 -2.61 7.51 -12.24
CA CYS A 446 -1.32 7.52 -12.93
C CYS A 446 -0.92 6.18 -13.55
N HIS A 447 -1.48 5.07 -13.08
CA HIS A 447 -1.10 3.73 -13.54
C HIS A 447 -1.99 3.21 -14.68
N THR A 448 -3.19 3.76 -14.82
CA THR A 448 -4.22 3.26 -15.74
C THR A 448 -4.68 4.30 -16.78
N ALA A 449 -4.17 5.54 -16.74
CA ALA A 449 -4.63 6.62 -17.60
C ALA A 449 -4.22 6.47 -19.08
N ALA A 450 -3.09 5.83 -19.39
CA ALA A 450 -2.54 5.82 -20.75
C ALA A 450 -3.34 4.95 -21.72
N TYR A 451 -3.74 3.75 -21.29
CA TYR A 451 -4.48 2.79 -22.13
C TYR A 451 -5.64 2.15 -21.36
N PRO A 452 -6.64 2.94 -20.93
CA PRO A 452 -7.65 2.48 -19.99
C PRO A 452 -8.54 1.38 -20.59
N LYS A 453 -8.71 0.29 -19.85
CA LYS A 453 -9.75 -0.72 -20.12
C LYS A 453 -11.12 -0.17 -19.69
N PRO A 454 -12.25 -0.76 -20.13
CA PRO A 454 -13.58 -0.30 -19.72
C PRO A 454 -13.79 -0.22 -18.20
N VAL A 455 -13.17 -1.13 -17.43
CA VAL A 455 -13.19 -1.11 -15.97
C VAL A 455 -12.33 0.00 -15.36
N ASP A 456 -11.25 0.40 -16.02
CA ASP A 456 -10.42 1.54 -15.62
C ASP A 456 -11.20 2.84 -15.85
N VAL A 457 -11.89 2.97 -16.99
CA VAL A 457 -12.77 4.13 -17.27
C VAL A 457 -13.88 4.25 -16.20
N LYS A 458 -14.47 3.13 -15.78
CA LYS A 458 -15.42 3.11 -14.66
C LYS A 458 -14.76 3.62 -13.37
N THR A 459 -13.54 3.19 -13.10
CA THR A 459 -12.76 3.66 -11.94
C THR A 459 -12.48 5.16 -12.00
N HIS A 460 -12.09 5.68 -13.17
CA HIS A 460 -11.84 7.11 -13.41
C HIS A 460 -13.07 7.98 -13.18
N ARG A 461 -14.27 7.42 -13.41
CA ARG A 461 -15.54 8.11 -13.17
C ARG A 461 -16.00 8.03 -11.72
N ASP A 462 -15.92 6.86 -11.11
CA ASP A 462 -16.58 6.58 -9.82
C ASP A 462 -15.67 6.91 -8.61
N LEU A 463 -14.36 6.67 -8.71
CA LEU A 463 -13.42 6.81 -7.60
C LEU A 463 -13.19 8.27 -7.15
N PRO A 464 -13.11 9.29 -8.03
CA PRO A 464 -12.93 10.68 -7.60
C PRO A 464 -14.01 11.13 -6.60
N THR A 465 -15.28 10.90 -6.95
CA THR A 465 -16.42 11.29 -6.11
C THR A 465 -16.44 10.53 -4.78
N PHE A 466 -16.06 9.26 -4.78
CA PHE A 466 -15.95 8.47 -3.55
C PHE A 466 -14.95 9.08 -2.56
N ILE A 467 -13.80 9.55 -3.06
CA ILE A 467 -12.73 10.17 -2.27
C ILE A 467 -13.13 11.58 -1.84
N SER A 468 -13.64 12.41 -2.74
CA SER A 468 -13.98 13.80 -2.43
C SER A 468 -15.15 13.94 -1.47
N ASN A 469 -16.15 13.05 -1.54
CA ASN A 469 -17.27 13.04 -0.60
C ASN A 469 -16.84 12.72 0.84
N ARG A 470 -15.60 12.25 1.04
CA ARG A 470 -14.99 11.97 2.34
C ARG A 470 -13.97 13.03 2.76
N GLY A 471 -13.87 14.15 2.02
CA GLY A 471 -12.88 15.21 2.27
C GLY A 471 -11.50 14.95 1.69
N GLY A 472 -11.36 14.01 0.75
CA GLY A 472 -10.10 13.76 0.05
C GLY A 472 -9.92 14.60 -1.22
N VAL A 473 -8.67 14.85 -1.58
CA VAL A 473 -8.28 15.51 -2.84
C VAL A 473 -8.17 14.44 -3.94
N SER A 474 -8.84 14.65 -5.08
CA SER A 474 -8.72 13.76 -6.24
C SER A 474 -8.03 14.47 -7.39
N LEU A 475 -6.95 13.88 -7.90
CA LEU A 475 -6.36 14.24 -9.18
C LEU A 475 -7.19 13.66 -10.33
N ARG A 476 -6.75 13.93 -11.57
CA ARG A 476 -7.42 13.55 -12.81
C ARG A 476 -6.52 12.61 -13.65
N PRO A 477 -7.10 11.72 -14.47
CA PRO A 477 -6.33 10.98 -15.48
C PRO A 477 -5.54 11.95 -16.38
N GLY A 478 -4.23 11.71 -16.50
CA GLY A 478 -3.31 12.59 -17.26
C GLY A 478 -2.61 13.68 -16.44
N ASP A 479 -2.95 13.87 -15.16
CA ASP A 479 -2.19 14.77 -14.28
C ASP A 479 -0.77 14.24 -14.01
N GLY A 480 -0.61 12.92 -13.96
CA GLY A 480 0.66 12.23 -13.79
C GLY A 480 0.83 11.50 -12.47
N VAL A 481 2.07 11.10 -12.20
CA VAL A 481 2.50 10.17 -11.15
C VAL A 481 2.15 10.65 -9.75
N ILE A 482 1.57 9.76 -8.95
CA ILE A 482 1.13 10.02 -7.56
C ILE A 482 2.16 10.82 -6.75
N HIS A 483 3.41 10.37 -6.67
CA HIS A 483 4.39 10.91 -5.72
C HIS A 483 4.88 12.30 -6.12
N SER A 484 4.94 12.60 -7.42
CA SER A 484 5.28 13.93 -7.93
C SER A 484 4.25 15.01 -7.55
N TRP A 485 3.02 14.59 -7.27
CA TRP A 485 1.96 15.44 -6.73
C TRP A 485 1.88 15.38 -5.20
N LEU A 486 1.85 14.16 -4.62
CA LEU A 486 1.72 13.94 -3.18
C LEU A 486 2.83 14.64 -2.40
N ASN A 487 4.07 14.58 -2.90
CA ASN A 487 5.22 15.21 -2.26
C ASN A 487 5.07 16.73 -2.15
N ARG A 488 4.33 17.35 -3.09
CA ARG A 488 4.00 18.79 -3.08
C ARG A 488 2.88 19.16 -2.10
N LEU A 489 2.25 18.18 -1.45
CA LEU A 489 1.20 18.36 -0.45
C LEU A 489 1.65 17.98 0.98
N LEU A 490 2.95 17.74 1.18
CA LEU A 490 3.52 17.34 2.46
C LEU A 490 3.74 18.52 3.41
N LEU A 491 3.86 18.20 4.69
CA LEU A 491 4.39 19.09 5.72
C LEU A 491 5.70 18.48 6.28
N PRO A 492 6.76 19.28 6.49
CA PRO A 492 8.01 18.79 7.06
C PRO A 492 7.81 18.15 8.44
N ASP A 493 8.64 17.15 8.77
CA ASP A 493 8.65 16.43 10.06
C ASP A 493 7.33 15.74 10.46
N THR A 494 6.40 15.55 9.51
CA THR A 494 5.15 14.84 9.77
C THR A 494 5.20 13.40 9.29
N VAL A 495 4.31 12.56 9.85
CA VAL A 495 4.19 11.14 9.50
C VAL A 495 3.01 10.92 8.56
N GLY A 496 3.15 10.00 7.63
CA GLY A 496 2.05 9.54 6.78
C GLY A 496 2.20 8.12 6.25
N THR A 497 1.32 7.76 5.33
CA THR A 497 1.28 6.44 4.68
C THR A 497 0.74 6.55 3.26
N GLY A 498 0.71 5.45 2.53
CA GLY A 498 0.04 5.39 1.24
C GLY A 498 -0.12 3.98 0.70
N GLY A 499 -1.14 3.80 -0.13
CA GLY A 499 -1.47 2.56 -0.84
C GLY A 499 -0.52 2.25 -1.99
N ASP A 500 0.76 2.58 -1.83
CA ASP A 500 1.80 2.41 -2.82
C ASP A 500 3.16 2.29 -2.12
N SER A 501 3.94 1.26 -2.48
CA SER A 501 5.23 0.95 -1.84
C SER A 501 6.28 2.04 -2.00
N HIS A 502 6.10 2.95 -2.95
CA HIS A 502 6.98 4.07 -3.25
C HIS A 502 6.50 5.37 -2.59
N THR A 503 5.51 5.29 -1.70
CA THR A 503 5.15 6.41 -0.80
C THR A 503 6.28 6.64 0.21
N ARG A 504 7.31 7.37 -0.19
CA ARG A 504 8.56 7.60 0.57
C ARG A 504 8.85 9.08 0.67
N PHE A 505 8.25 9.73 1.66
CA PHE A 505 8.25 11.19 1.77
C PHE A 505 9.69 11.75 1.80
N PRO A 506 10.01 12.74 0.95
CA PRO A 506 11.32 13.40 0.97
C PRO A 506 11.45 14.44 2.09
N ILE A 507 10.32 14.84 2.71
CA ILE A 507 10.25 15.69 3.91
C ILE A 507 9.25 15.08 4.89
N GLY A 508 9.69 14.81 6.12
CA GLY A 508 8.95 13.94 7.06
C GLY A 508 9.27 12.46 6.84
N ILE A 509 8.35 11.58 7.21
CA ILE A 509 8.51 10.13 7.04
C ILE A 509 7.18 9.46 6.69
N SER A 510 7.24 8.42 5.87
CA SER A 510 6.08 7.59 5.55
C SER A 510 6.38 6.11 5.65
N PHE A 511 5.35 5.36 6.07
CA PHE A 511 5.36 3.90 6.11
C PHE A 511 4.28 3.37 5.15
N PRO A 512 4.62 2.96 3.92
CA PRO A 512 3.67 2.38 2.99
C PRO A 512 2.97 1.15 3.54
N ALA A 513 1.73 0.93 3.11
CA ALA A 513 0.96 -0.20 3.57
C ALA A 513 0.00 -0.74 2.49
N GLY A 514 -0.56 -1.91 2.77
CA GLY A 514 -1.66 -2.46 1.98
C GLY A 514 -2.95 -1.66 2.18
N SER A 515 -3.89 -1.82 1.24
CA SER A 515 -5.16 -1.07 1.20
C SER A 515 -5.97 -1.08 2.51
N GLY A 516 -5.91 -2.13 3.31
CA GLY A 516 -6.63 -2.21 4.60
C GLY A 516 -6.10 -1.21 5.62
N LEU A 517 -4.79 -1.18 5.84
CA LEU A 517 -4.16 -0.25 6.77
C LEU A 517 -4.22 1.20 6.27
N VAL A 518 -4.15 1.40 4.96
CA VAL A 518 -4.33 2.73 4.35
C VAL A 518 -5.75 3.23 4.54
N ALA A 519 -6.75 2.36 4.38
CA ALA A 519 -8.14 2.69 4.67
C ALA A 519 -8.33 3.03 6.16
N PHE A 520 -7.73 2.27 7.06
CA PHE A 520 -7.74 2.55 8.49
C PHE A 520 -7.10 3.92 8.79
N GLY A 521 -5.88 4.16 8.32
CA GLY A 521 -5.15 5.42 8.53
C GLY A 521 -5.88 6.64 7.98
N ALA A 522 -6.54 6.51 6.84
CA ALA A 522 -7.39 7.56 6.28
C ALA A 522 -8.65 7.81 7.13
N ALA A 523 -9.32 6.75 7.58
CA ALA A 523 -10.57 6.82 8.33
C ALA A 523 -10.39 7.33 9.76
N THR A 524 -9.36 6.88 10.48
CA THR A 524 -9.13 7.17 11.90
C THR A 524 -8.11 8.29 12.13
N GLY A 525 -7.29 8.61 11.13
CA GLY A 525 -6.24 9.62 11.25
C GLY A 525 -5.01 9.15 12.05
N VAL A 526 -4.92 7.86 12.38
CA VAL A 526 -3.78 7.23 13.08
C VAL A 526 -3.46 5.88 12.44
N MET A 527 -2.23 5.38 12.62
CA MET A 527 -1.82 4.09 12.07
C MET A 527 -1.03 3.29 13.11
N PRO A 528 -1.35 2.01 13.35
CA PRO A 528 -0.54 1.16 14.21
C PRO A 528 0.85 0.95 13.61
N LEU A 529 1.86 1.06 14.45
CA LEU A 529 3.26 0.89 14.08
C LEU A 529 4.04 0.26 15.23
N ASP A 530 4.61 -0.92 15.00
CA ASP A 530 5.75 -1.39 15.80
C ASP A 530 6.98 -0.68 15.26
N MET A 531 7.56 0.21 16.07
CA MET A 531 8.64 1.09 15.62
C MET A 531 9.85 0.26 15.15
N PRO A 532 10.26 0.37 13.88
CA PRO A 532 11.41 -0.38 13.37
C PRO A 532 12.74 0.14 13.94
N GLU A 533 13.77 -0.71 13.90
CA GLU A 533 15.16 -0.26 14.03
C GLU A 533 15.57 0.61 12.82
N SER A 534 16.64 1.40 12.97
CA SER A 534 17.18 2.22 11.87
C SER A 534 18.54 1.74 11.37
N VAL A 535 18.81 1.97 10.08
CA VAL A 535 20.14 1.86 9.46
C VAL A 535 20.53 3.23 8.92
N LEU A 536 21.71 3.71 9.30
CA LEU A 536 22.24 4.97 8.81
C LEU A 536 23.10 4.76 7.57
N VAL A 537 22.82 5.50 6.50
CA VAL A 537 23.71 5.66 5.36
C VAL A 537 24.21 7.10 5.35
N ARG A 538 25.52 7.29 5.41
CA ARG A 538 26.14 8.62 5.41
C ARG A 538 27.07 8.78 4.22
N PHE A 539 26.77 9.75 3.37
CA PHE A 539 27.65 10.17 2.29
C PHE A 539 28.68 11.19 2.80
N LYS A 540 29.91 11.13 2.28
CA LYS A 540 30.98 12.12 2.53
C LYS A 540 31.77 12.37 1.24
N GLY A 541 32.52 13.47 1.19
CA GLY A 541 33.31 13.83 0.00
C GLY A 541 32.50 14.61 -1.04
N ARG A 542 32.90 14.57 -2.30
CA ARG A 542 32.24 15.31 -3.40
C ARG A 542 31.85 14.37 -4.54
N MET A 543 30.69 14.61 -5.14
CA MET A 543 30.29 13.89 -6.35
C MET A 543 31.32 14.12 -7.47
N GLN A 544 31.72 13.03 -8.12
CA GLN A 544 32.72 13.06 -9.18
C GLN A 544 32.10 13.44 -10.53
N PRO A 545 32.88 13.98 -11.48
CA PRO A 545 32.35 14.35 -12.79
C PRO A 545 31.64 13.19 -13.49
N GLY A 546 30.39 13.41 -13.91
CA GLY A 546 29.56 12.38 -14.55
C GLY A 546 28.85 11.42 -13.60
N VAL A 547 29.12 11.43 -12.30
CA VAL A 547 28.31 10.70 -11.32
C VAL A 547 27.05 11.48 -11.01
N THR A 548 25.91 10.83 -11.11
CA THR A 548 24.57 11.40 -10.88
C THR A 548 24.03 10.99 -9.51
N LEU A 549 22.95 11.63 -9.05
CA LEU A 549 22.28 11.22 -7.82
C LEU A 549 21.73 9.80 -7.90
N ARG A 550 21.31 9.36 -9.09
CA ARG A 550 20.84 7.99 -9.30
C ARG A 550 21.96 6.96 -9.14
N ASP A 551 23.21 7.33 -9.39
CA ASP A 551 24.37 6.47 -9.11
C ASP A 551 24.59 6.33 -7.60
N LEU A 552 24.37 7.40 -6.82
CA LEU A 552 24.41 7.34 -5.35
C LEU A 552 23.32 6.43 -4.79
N VAL A 553 22.11 6.45 -5.39
CA VAL A 553 21.03 5.52 -5.05
C VAL A 553 21.51 4.07 -5.19
N HIS A 554 22.14 3.73 -6.32
CA HIS A 554 22.64 2.38 -6.59
C HIS A 554 23.96 2.07 -5.84
N ALA A 555 24.69 3.09 -5.38
CA ALA A 555 25.86 2.91 -4.52
C ALA A 555 25.50 2.31 -3.16
N ILE A 556 24.31 2.58 -2.63
CA ILE A 556 23.83 2.01 -1.35
C ILE A 556 23.86 0.47 -1.37
N PRO A 557 23.15 -0.22 -2.29
CA PRO A 557 23.25 -1.68 -2.39
C PRO A 557 24.66 -2.16 -2.76
N TYR A 558 25.38 -1.43 -3.64
CA TYR A 558 26.75 -1.80 -4.03
C TYR A 558 27.69 -1.89 -2.82
N TYR A 559 27.77 -0.84 -2.01
CA TYR A 559 28.63 -0.82 -0.81
C TYR A 559 28.13 -1.78 0.29
N ALA A 560 26.82 -1.94 0.45
CA ALA A 560 26.27 -2.93 1.37
C ALA A 560 26.67 -4.37 1.00
N ILE A 561 26.77 -4.69 -0.30
CA ILE A 561 27.28 -5.98 -0.79
C ILE A 561 28.78 -6.11 -0.50
N GLN A 562 29.58 -5.08 -0.80
CA GLN A 562 31.02 -5.09 -0.51
C GLN A 562 31.31 -5.31 0.98
N GLN A 563 30.46 -4.78 1.86
CA GLN A 563 30.57 -4.94 3.32
C GLN A 563 29.93 -6.25 3.84
N GLY A 564 29.33 -7.07 2.98
CA GLY A 564 28.67 -8.33 3.38
C GLY A 564 27.36 -8.17 4.14
N LEU A 565 26.78 -6.97 4.13
CA LEU A 565 25.51 -6.60 4.77
C LEU A 565 24.28 -6.86 3.87
N LEU A 566 24.51 -7.03 2.57
CA LEU A 566 23.50 -7.39 1.58
C LEU A 566 24.04 -8.53 0.69
N THR A 567 23.17 -9.47 0.31
CA THR A 567 23.51 -10.53 -0.65
C THR A 567 22.47 -10.60 -1.77
N VAL A 568 22.94 -10.87 -3.00
CA VAL A 568 22.07 -11.06 -4.18
C VAL A 568 21.35 -12.42 -4.16
N ALA A 569 22.01 -13.46 -3.62
CA ALA A 569 21.41 -14.79 -3.53
C ALA A 569 20.10 -14.78 -2.72
N LYS A 570 19.06 -15.46 -3.24
CA LYS A 570 17.72 -15.48 -2.63
C LYS A 570 17.64 -16.43 -1.43
N GLN A 571 18.24 -17.61 -1.54
CA GLN A 571 18.33 -18.55 -0.44
C GLN A 571 19.29 -18.01 0.63
N GLY A 572 18.83 -17.91 1.88
CA GLY A 572 19.63 -17.37 2.97
C GLY A 572 19.98 -15.88 2.82
N LYS A 573 19.16 -15.12 2.10
CA LYS A 573 19.39 -13.71 1.78
C LYS A 573 19.68 -12.88 3.03
N LYS A 574 20.83 -12.21 3.06
CA LYS A 574 21.15 -11.15 4.02
C LYS A 574 20.71 -9.82 3.43
N ASN A 575 19.99 -9.03 4.22
CA ASN A 575 19.62 -7.67 3.86
C ASN A 575 19.47 -6.84 5.13
N VAL A 576 20.49 -6.04 5.46
CA VAL A 576 20.52 -5.18 6.65
C VAL A 576 19.38 -4.16 6.69
N PHE A 577 18.81 -3.79 5.53
CA PHE A 577 17.74 -2.78 5.42
C PHE A 577 16.34 -3.37 5.61
N SER A 578 16.17 -4.68 5.45
CA SER A 578 14.87 -5.33 5.42
C SER A 578 14.12 -5.15 6.74
N GLY A 579 12.96 -4.48 6.70
CA GLY A 579 12.16 -4.22 7.91
C GLY A 579 12.67 -3.13 8.82
N ARG A 580 13.68 -2.37 8.39
CA ARG A 580 14.22 -1.23 9.13
C ARG A 580 13.87 0.09 8.46
N ILE A 581 14.09 1.19 9.15
CA ILE A 581 14.05 2.54 8.58
C ILE A 581 15.43 2.83 7.97
N LEU A 582 15.48 3.28 6.72
CA LEU A 582 16.69 3.79 6.09
C LEU A 582 16.82 5.29 6.37
N GLU A 583 17.83 5.70 7.14
CA GLU A 583 18.10 7.11 7.44
C GLU A 583 19.34 7.57 6.65
N ILE A 584 19.24 8.69 5.94
CA ILE A 584 20.27 9.16 5.01
C ILE A 584 20.81 10.54 5.44
N GLU A 585 22.13 10.67 5.47
CA GLU A 585 22.85 11.92 5.79
C GLU A 585 23.97 12.22 4.79
N GLY A 586 24.47 13.47 4.82
CA GLY A 586 25.66 13.89 4.08
C GLY A 586 25.40 14.68 2.80
N LEU A 587 24.12 14.90 2.45
CA LEU A 587 23.69 15.63 1.24
C LEU A 587 22.59 16.67 1.57
N PRO A 588 22.81 17.58 2.54
CA PRO A 588 21.73 18.41 3.09
C PRO A 588 21.17 19.45 2.10
N ASP A 589 21.95 19.83 1.10
CA ASP A 589 21.61 20.88 0.13
C ASP A 589 20.81 20.38 -1.09
N LEU A 590 20.47 19.08 -1.15
CA LEU A 590 19.65 18.54 -2.23
C LEU A 590 18.30 19.25 -2.30
N LYS A 591 17.80 19.50 -3.51
CA LYS A 591 16.40 19.89 -3.69
C LYS A 591 15.49 18.76 -3.22
N VAL A 592 14.28 19.08 -2.77
CA VAL A 592 13.34 18.07 -2.24
C VAL A 592 12.99 16.99 -3.28
N GLU A 593 12.90 17.35 -4.56
CA GLU A 593 12.67 16.39 -5.65
C GLU A 593 13.88 15.46 -5.88
N GLN A 594 15.10 15.93 -5.61
CA GLN A 594 16.31 15.11 -5.64
C GLN A 594 16.38 14.18 -4.43
N ALA A 595 16.09 14.70 -3.24
CA ALA A 595 16.00 13.91 -2.02
C ALA A 595 15.02 12.73 -2.17
N PHE A 596 13.96 12.93 -2.95
CA PHE A 596 13.02 11.87 -3.29
C PHE A 596 13.64 10.72 -4.08
N GLU A 597 14.65 10.93 -4.94
CA GLU A 597 15.32 9.82 -5.65
C GLU A 597 15.96 8.81 -4.67
N LEU A 598 16.50 9.30 -3.55
CA LEU A 598 17.07 8.48 -2.48
C LEU A 598 15.97 7.83 -1.62
N SER A 599 14.96 8.59 -1.19
CA SER A 599 13.91 8.05 -0.35
C SER A 599 13.03 7.05 -1.09
N ASP A 600 12.70 7.30 -2.37
CA ASP A 600 11.88 6.45 -3.24
C ASP A 600 12.48 5.03 -3.35
N ALA A 601 13.78 4.96 -3.63
CA ALA A 601 14.50 3.70 -3.80
C ALA A 601 14.69 2.88 -2.51
N SER A 602 14.38 3.44 -1.34
CA SER A 602 14.35 2.68 -0.07
C SER A 602 13.35 1.52 -0.12
N ALA A 603 12.31 1.62 -0.96
CA ALA A 603 11.36 0.55 -1.20
C ALA A 603 12.05 -0.73 -1.70
N GLU A 604 13.00 -0.61 -2.61
CA GLU A 604 13.75 -1.74 -3.17
C GLU A 604 14.76 -2.34 -2.18
N ARG A 605 15.15 -1.59 -1.14
CA ARG A 605 15.91 -2.13 0.00
C ARG A 605 15.03 -2.97 0.95
N SER A 606 13.73 -3.06 0.71
CA SER A 606 12.74 -3.61 1.65
C SER A 606 12.69 -2.86 2.98
N ALA A 607 13.05 -1.57 2.98
CA ALA A 607 12.93 -0.72 4.14
C ALA A 607 11.45 -0.44 4.46
N ALA A 608 11.13 -0.38 5.75
CA ALA A 608 9.79 -0.05 6.25
C ALA A 608 9.46 1.42 5.98
N GLY A 609 10.43 2.31 6.16
CA GLY A 609 10.33 3.74 5.91
C GLY A 609 11.71 4.33 5.56
N CYS A 610 11.73 5.61 5.19
CA CYS A 610 12.98 6.32 4.94
C CYS A 610 12.87 7.77 5.41
N THR A 611 13.98 8.33 5.87
CA THR A 611 14.15 9.76 6.09
C THR A 611 15.52 10.19 5.56
N ILE A 612 15.60 11.46 5.17
CA ILE A 612 16.82 12.10 4.68
C ILE A 612 16.99 13.43 5.40
N LYS A 613 18.18 13.67 5.93
CA LYS A 613 18.51 14.97 6.54
C LYS A 613 18.70 16.01 5.44
N LEU A 614 17.84 17.02 5.42
CA LEU A 614 17.92 18.20 4.53
C LEU A 614 18.03 19.48 5.35
N ASP A 615 18.68 20.48 4.78
CA ASP A 615 18.70 21.84 5.35
C ASP A 615 17.38 22.57 5.08
N GLN A 616 17.15 23.65 5.82
CA GLN A 616 15.91 24.42 5.73
C GLN A 616 15.70 25.08 4.36
N ALA A 617 16.77 25.52 3.69
CA ALA A 617 16.67 26.33 2.47
C ALA A 617 15.97 25.58 1.31
N PRO A 618 16.36 24.34 0.95
CA PRO A 618 15.63 23.55 -0.04
C PRO A 618 14.16 23.31 0.31
N VAL A 619 13.84 23.11 1.59
CA VAL A 619 12.47 22.87 2.06
C VAL A 619 11.62 24.15 1.91
N ILE A 620 12.16 25.31 2.29
CA ILE A 620 11.48 26.61 2.13
C ILE A 620 11.20 26.91 0.65
N GLU A 621 12.18 26.70 -0.23
CA GLU A 621 12.00 26.88 -1.68
C GLU A 621 10.85 26.01 -2.19
N TYR A 622 10.87 24.71 -1.86
CA TYR A 622 9.86 23.77 -2.32
C TYR A 622 8.46 24.13 -1.82
N LEU A 623 8.32 24.48 -0.55
CA LEU A 623 7.03 24.82 0.04
C LEU A 623 6.42 26.12 -0.52
N ARG A 624 7.24 27.12 -0.87
CA ARG A 624 6.76 28.34 -1.55
C ARG A 624 6.15 28.03 -2.91
N SER A 625 6.86 27.23 -3.70
CA SER A 625 6.36 26.71 -4.99
C SER A 625 5.05 25.93 -4.81
N ASN A 626 4.99 25.07 -3.79
CA ASN A 626 3.82 24.22 -3.54
C ASN A 626 2.57 24.98 -3.12
N VAL A 627 2.69 26.07 -2.36
CA VAL A 627 1.54 26.95 -2.03
C VAL A 627 0.91 27.50 -3.31
N VAL A 628 1.73 27.94 -4.27
CA VAL A 628 1.24 28.43 -5.57
C VAL A 628 0.58 27.30 -6.35
N LEU A 629 1.15 26.10 -6.37
CA LEU A 629 0.52 24.94 -7.02
C LEU A 629 -0.85 24.62 -6.42
N MET A 630 -0.97 24.56 -5.08
CA MET A 630 -2.25 24.25 -4.43
C MET A 630 -3.30 25.33 -4.70
N LYS A 631 -2.92 26.61 -4.76
CA LYS A 631 -3.82 27.71 -5.20
C LYS A 631 -4.27 27.50 -6.65
N ASN A 632 -3.36 27.11 -7.56
CA ASN A 632 -3.72 26.78 -8.94
C ASN A 632 -4.67 25.56 -9.02
N MET A 633 -4.46 24.53 -8.20
CA MET A 633 -5.40 23.39 -8.12
C MET A 633 -6.81 23.84 -7.71
N ILE A 634 -6.91 24.79 -6.77
CA ILE A 634 -8.20 25.38 -6.40
C ILE A 634 -8.81 26.15 -7.57
N ALA A 635 -8.03 26.98 -8.28
CA ALA A 635 -8.49 27.73 -9.45
C ALA A 635 -9.01 26.80 -10.56
N ASP A 636 -8.31 25.69 -10.78
CA ASP A 636 -8.61 24.67 -11.78
C ASP A 636 -9.77 23.74 -11.39
N GLY A 637 -10.38 23.95 -10.23
CA GLY A 637 -11.54 23.18 -9.76
C GLY A 637 -11.21 21.76 -9.31
N TYR A 638 -10.04 21.52 -8.71
CA TYR A 638 -9.79 20.24 -8.04
C TYR A 638 -10.75 20.07 -6.86
N ALA A 639 -11.16 18.82 -6.64
CA ALA A 639 -12.18 18.50 -5.63
C ALA A 639 -11.64 18.71 -4.20
N ASP A 640 -12.58 19.07 -3.30
CA ASP A 640 -12.34 19.40 -1.89
C ASP A 640 -11.38 20.59 -1.65
N LYS A 641 -11.83 21.79 -2.07
CA LYS A 641 -11.17 23.07 -1.82
C LYS A 641 -10.76 23.25 -0.35
N ARG A 642 -11.61 22.82 0.59
CA ARG A 642 -11.39 22.99 2.04
C ARG A 642 -10.13 22.29 2.53
N THR A 643 -9.85 21.08 2.06
CA THR A 643 -8.62 20.36 2.41
C THR A 643 -7.38 21.01 1.82
N LEU A 644 -7.44 21.50 0.58
CA LEU A 644 -6.35 22.26 -0.03
C LEU A 644 -6.08 23.58 0.72
N GLU A 645 -7.11 24.33 1.09
CA GLU A 645 -6.99 25.56 1.90
C GLU A 645 -6.37 25.27 3.28
N ARG A 646 -6.84 24.21 3.97
CA ARG A 646 -6.26 23.79 5.26
C ARG A 646 -4.78 23.46 5.12
N ARG A 647 -4.38 22.75 4.05
CA ARG A 647 -2.99 22.42 3.78
C ARG A 647 -2.15 23.66 3.46
N ILE A 648 -2.66 24.58 2.64
CA ILE A 648 -2.00 25.86 2.35
C ILE A 648 -1.71 26.62 3.65
N HIS A 649 -2.71 26.78 4.52
CA HIS A 649 -2.51 27.49 5.79
C HIS A 649 -1.47 26.82 6.69
N ALA A 650 -1.45 25.49 6.76
CA ALA A 650 -0.45 24.77 7.53
C ALA A 650 0.97 24.95 6.96
N VAL A 651 1.12 24.98 5.64
CA VAL A 651 2.40 25.26 4.98
C VAL A 651 2.84 26.71 5.20
N GLU A 652 1.93 27.68 5.06
CA GLU A 652 2.19 29.09 5.33
C GLU A 652 2.58 29.33 6.80
N ALA A 653 1.95 28.61 7.74
CA ALA A 653 2.32 28.65 9.16
C ALA A 653 3.73 28.09 9.42
N TRP A 654 4.11 26.99 8.77
CA TRP A 654 5.48 26.47 8.86
C TRP A 654 6.49 27.44 8.23
N LEU A 655 6.17 28.02 7.06
CA LEU A 655 7.03 29.01 6.38
C LEU A 655 7.25 30.29 7.21
N ALA A 656 6.30 30.66 8.07
CA ALA A 656 6.43 31.79 8.99
C ALA A 656 7.39 31.53 10.16
N ASN A 657 7.59 30.27 10.53
CA ASN A 657 8.53 29.84 11.59
C ASN A 657 9.16 28.49 11.24
N PRO A 658 10.10 28.46 10.28
CA PRO A 658 10.66 27.21 9.78
C PRO A 658 11.50 26.52 10.86
N GLN A 659 11.07 25.32 11.25
CA GLN A 659 11.77 24.46 12.20
C GLN A 659 11.84 23.04 11.64
N LEU A 660 13.00 22.42 11.80
CA LEU A 660 13.26 21.03 11.42
C LEU A 660 13.82 20.27 12.62
N LEU A 661 13.40 19.03 12.77
CA LEU A 661 14.01 18.07 13.70
C LEU A 661 15.41 17.68 13.24
N GLU A 662 16.27 17.34 14.20
CA GLU A 662 17.56 16.72 13.95
C GLU A 662 17.73 15.48 14.82
N ALA A 663 18.41 14.46 14.30
CA ALA A 663 18.84 13.31 15.08
C ALA A 663 19.79 13.77 16.21
N ASP A 664 19.71 13.13 17.37
CA ASP A 664 20.68 13.34 18.44
C ASP A 664 22.05 12.79 18.07
N LYS A 665 23.10 13.40 18.61
CA LYS A 665 24.50 13.05 18.29
C LYS A 665 24.88 11.63 18.70
N ASP A 666 24.23 11.09 19.73
CA ASP A 666 24.46 9.76 20.28
C ASP A 666 23.33 8.77 19.94
N ALA A 667 22.51 9.07 18.93
CA ALA A 667 21.45 8.18 18.46
C ALA A 667 22.00 6.82 17.99
N GLU A 668 21.28 5.75 18.32
CA GLU A 668 21.69 4.37 18.03
C GLU A 668 21.10 3.88 16.70
N TYR A 669 21.95 3.22 15.90
CA TYR A 669 21.58 2.59 14.64
C TYR A 669 22.01 1.14 14.66
N ALA A 670 21.20 0.27 14.04
CA ALA A 670 21.50 -1.14 13.97
C ALA A 670 22.66 -1.46 12.99
N ALA A 671 22.95 -0.53 12.07
CA ALA A 671 24.17 -0.51 11.26
C ALA A 671 24.43 0.91 10.74
N ILE A 672 25.69 1.24 10.47
CA ILE A 672 26.12 2.49 9.83
C ILE A 672 26.93 2.12 8.60
N ILE A 673 26.56 2.66 7.45
CA ILE A 673 27.26 2.50 6.17
C ILE A 673 27.75 3.87 5.73
N GLU A 674 29.07 4.07 5.76
CA GLU A 674 29.69 5.27 5.18
C GLU A 674 30.02 5.04 3.71
N ILE A 675 29.67 6.00 2.85
CA ILE A 675 29.96 5.97 1.41
C ILE A 675 30.79 7.22 1.08
N ASP A 676 32.03 7.00 0.63
CA ASP A 676 32.91 8.08 0.19
C ASP A 676 32.67 8.38 -1.31
N LEU A 677 32.10 9.55 -1.57
CA LEU A 677 31.79 10.01 -2.93
C LEU A 677 33.07 10.23 -3.75
N ASP A 678 34.22 10.47 -3.10
CA ASP A 678 35.48 10.62 -3.81
C ASP A 678 35.99 9.28 -4.37
N GLU A 679 35.49 8.13 -3.90
CA GLU A 679 35.85 6.80 -4.42
C GLU A 679 34.97 6.38 -5.61
N LEU A 680 33.76 6.94 -5.74
CA LEU A 680 32.84 6.57 -6.81
C LEU A 680 33.18 7.34 -8.09
N LYS A 681 33.94 6.70 -8.99
CA LYS A 681 34.45 7.34 -10.23
C LYS A 681 33.65 7.06 -11.49
N GLU A 682 32.75 6.07 -11.46
CA GLU A 682 31.95 5.68 -12.62
C GLU A 682 30.49 5.38 -12.22
N PRO A 683 29.54 5.42 -13.17
CA PRO A 683 28.14 5.13 -12.89
C PRO A 683 27.89 3.74 -12.30
N VAL A 684 26.80 3.59 -11.56
CA VAL A 684 26.37 2.32 -10.96
C VAL A 684 25.00 1.94 -11.49
N LEU A 685 24.85 0.70 -11.93
CA LEU A 685 23.60 0.16 -12.48
C LEU A 685 23.14 -1.04 -11.65
N CYS A 686 21.83 -1.29 -11.62
CA CYS A 686 21.32 -2.60 -11.19
C CYS A 686 21.20 -3.51 -12.41
N CYS A 687 21.85 -4.68 -12.34
CA CYS A 687 21.83 -5.71 -13.37
C CYS A 687 20.45 -6.35 -13.56
N PRO A 688 20.21 -7.03 -14.69
CA PRO A 688 18.91 -7.56 -15.05
C PRO A 688 18.25 -8.36 -13.93
N ASN A 689 17.01 -7.98 -13.63
CA ASN A 689 16.06 -8.80 -12.88
C ASN A 689 16.29 -8.88 -11.36
N ASP A 690 17.20 -8.09 -10.81
CA ASP A 690 17.33 -7.88 -9.37
C ASP A 690 17.76 -6.43 -9.04
N PRO A 691 16.95 -5.66 -8.30
CA PRO A 691 17.34 -4.30 -7.89
C PRO A 691 18.49 -4.29 -6.86
N ASP A 692 18.83 -5.43 -6.27
CA ASP A 692 20.00 -5.58 -5.38
C ASP A 692 21.31 -5.82 -6.13
N ASP A 693 21.28 -6.34 -7.37
CA ASP A 693 22.50 -6.69 -8.12
C ASP A 693 23.16 -5.45 -8.73
N ALA A 694 23.72 -4.59 -7.87
CA ALA A 694 24.38 -3.35 -8.27
C ALA A 694 25.82 -3.60 -8.74
N LYS A 695 26.18 -3.05 -9.91
CA LYS A 695 27.52 -3.13 -10.50
C LYS A 695 27.95 -1.81 -11.10
N LEU A 696 29.26 -1.57 -11.12
CA LEU A 696 29.87 -0.45 -11.83
C LEU A 696 29.66 -0.58 -13.35
N LEU A 697 29.61 0.55 -14.05
CA LEU A 697 29.45 0.63 -15.50
C LEU A 697 30.44 -0.26 -16.25
N SER A 698 31.72 -0.21 -15.87
CA SER A 698 32.79 -1.01 -16.45
C SER A 698 32.47 -2.51 -16.53
N ALA A 699 31.79 -3.06 -15.51
CA ALA A 699 31.44 -4.47 -15.43
C ALA A 699 30.35 -4.93 -16.41
N VAL A 700 29.56 -3.99 -16.96
CA VAL A 700 28.40 -4.27 -17.82
C VAL A 700 28.46 -3.54 -19.17
N SER A 701 29.51 -2.75 -19.41
CA SER A 701 29.73 -2.02 -20.66
C SER A 701 29.72 -2.94 -21.89
N GLY A 702 29.25 -2.42 -23.02
CA GLY A 702 29.12 -3.18 -24.27
C GLY A 702 27.86 -4.04 -24.37
N THR A 703 27.07 -4.20 -23.29
CA THR A 703 25.80 -4.93 -23.35
C THR A 703 24.85 -4.28 -24.34
N LYS A 704 24.38 -5.03 -25.34
CA LYS A 704 23.42 -4.55 -26.34
C LYS A 704 22.08 -4.17 -25.68
N ILE A 705 21.53 -3.03 -26.09
CA ILE A 705 20.23 -2.53 -25.64
C ILE A 705 19.24 -2.54 -26.82
N ASP A 706 18.03 -3.04 -26.57
CA ASP A 706 16.94 -3.06 -27.56
C ASP A 706 15.95 -1.91 -27.35
N GLU A 707 15.60 -1.63 -26.09
CA GLU A 707 14.67 -0.55 -25.71
C GLU A 707 15.22 0.25 -24.51
N ALA A 708 14.79 1.49 -24.37
CA ALA A 708 15.15 2.34 -23.24
C ALA A 708 13.94 3.08 -22.70
N PHE A 709 13.89 3.32 -21.39
CA PHE A 709 12.78 4.02 -20.75
C PHE A 709 13.28 5.12 -19.81
N ILE A 710 12.85 6.36 -20.08
CA ILE A 710 13.10 7.53 -19.26
C ILE A 710 11.76 8.08 -18.79
N GLY A 711 11.41 7.82 -17.54
CA GLY A 711 10.22 8.40 -16.91
C GLY A 711 9.62 7.54 -15.81
N SER A 712 9.68 8.01 -14.57
CA SER A 712 8.94 7.42 -13.44
C SER A 712 8.84 8.45 -12.31
N CYS A 713 8.43 8.01 -11.11
CA CYS A 713 8.52 8.82 -9.91
C CYS A 713 9.98 9.21 -9.55
N MET A 714 10.99 8.44 -10.01
CA MET A 714 12.41 8.75 -9.81
C MET A 714 12.92 9.91 -10.69
N THR A 715 12.10 10.45 -11.58
CA THR A 715 12.52 11.49 -12.51
C THR A 715 11.81 12.82 -12.22
N ASN A 716 12.47 13.91 -12.59
CA ASN A 716 12.04 15.30 -12.51
C ASN A 716 12.44 15.97 -13.84
N ILE A 717 11.96 17.20 -14.08
CA ILE A 717 12.19 17.90 -15.36
C ILE A 717 13.66 17.97 -15.79
N GLY A 718 14.62 18.09 -14.85
CA GLY A 718 16.05 18.19 -15.16
C GLY A 718 16.59 16.97 -15.91
N HIS A 719 16.12 15.78 -15.54
CA HIS A 719 16.46 14.51 -16.22
C HIS A 719 16.04 14.50 -17.68
N PHE A 720 14.87 15.07 -18.00
CA PHE A 720 14.38 15.18 -19.37
C PHE A 720 15.14 16.23 -20.18
N ARG A 721 15.51 17.36 -19.56
CA ARG A 721 16.38 18.35 -20.21
C ARG A 721 17.75 17.75 -20.55
N ALA A 722 18.35 17.01 -19.61
CA ALA A 722 19.62 16.32 -19.82
C ALA A 722 19.53 15.30 -20.96
N ALA A 723 18.50 14.44 -20.94
CA ALA A 723 18.25 13.48 -22.01
C ALA A 723 18.05 14.16 -23.39
N ALA A 724 17.26 15.23 -23.46
CA ALA A 724 17.04 15.98 -24.69
C ALA A 724 18.33 16.59 -25.25
N ARG A 725 19.19 17.14 -24.38
CA ARG A 725 20.51 17.67 -24.77
C ARG A 725 21.46 16.58 -25.27
N LEU A 726 21.47 15.42 -24.62
CA LEU A 726 22.30 14.27 -25.04
C LEU A 726 21.86 13.66 -26.38
N LEU A 727 20.59 13.85 -26.75
CA LEU A 727 19.98 13.38 -27.99
C LEU A 727 19.90 14.47 -29.08
N GLU A 728 20.36 15.68 -28.81
CA GLU A 728 20.27 16.80 -29.74
C GLU A 728 21.02 16.49 -31.04
N GLY A 729 20.37 16.77 -32.18
CA GLY A 729 20.90 16.47 -33.51
C GLY A 729 20.85 15.00 -33.94
N GLN A 730 20.44 14.08 -33.07
CA GLN A 730 20.28 12.67 -33.43
C GLN A 730 18.99 12.43 -34.24
N ARG A 731 19.04 11.45 -35.14
CA ARG A 731 17.89 10.98 -35.92
C ARG A 731 17.82 9.46 -35.91
N ASP A 732 16.63 8.92 -35.72
CA ASP A 732 16.33 7.49 -35.78
C ASP A 732 17.36 6.63 -35.02
N ILE A 733 17.48 6.89 -33.71
CA ILE A 733 18.45 6.18 -32.86
C ILE A 733 18.18 4.67 -32.89
N PRO A 734 19.21 3.81 -32.70
CA PRO A 734 19.08 2.36 -32.89
C PRO A 734 18.18 1.67 -31.84
N VAL A 735 17.85 2.35 -30.74
CA VAL A 735 17.07 1.83 -29.62
C VAL A 735 15.68 2.47 -29.62
N LYS A 736 14.65 1.67 -29.35
CA LYS A 736 13.31 2.23 -29.11
C LYS A 736 13.28 2.92 -27.74
N LEU A 737 13.36 4.24 -27.76
CA LEU A 737 13.32 5.08 -26.56
C LEU A 737 11.88 5.47 -26.21
N TRP A 738 11.51 5.27 -24.96
CA TRP A 738 10.24 5.67 -24.36
C TRP A 738 10.48 6.82 -23.39
N VAL A 739 9.72 7.92 -23.52
CA VAL A 739 9.83 9.12 -22.69
C VAL A 739 8.48 9.41 -22.03
N ALA A 740 8.42 9.42 -20.70
CA ALA A 740 7.19 9.65 -19.95
C ALA A 740 7.41 10.67 -18.82
N PRO A 741 7.12 11.97 -19.03
CA PRO A 741 7.21 12.96 -17.98
C PRO A 741 6.34 12.61 -16.77
N PRO A 742 6.78 12.91 -15.53
CA PRO A 742 6.07 12.47 -14.35
C PRO A 742 4.76 13.24 -14.15
N THR A 743 4.67 14.51 -14.57
CA THR A 743 3.42 15.30 -14.48
C THR A 743 3.10 16.05 -15.76
N LYS A 744 1.85 16.50 -15.89
CA LYS A 744 1.45 17.43 -16.96
C LYS A 744 2.22 18.75 -16.93
N MET A 745 2.66 19.20 -15.75
CA MET A 745 3.43 20.44 -15.61
C MET A 745 4.82 20.26 -16.23
N ASP A 746 5.49 19.15 -15.94
CA ASP A 746 6.78 18.81 -16.56
C ASP A 746 6.64 18.71 -18.08
N GLN A 747 5.61 17.99 -18.55
CA GLN A 747 5.34 17.85 -19.99
C GLN A 747 5.16 19.22 -20.66
N ASN A 748 4.32 20.09 -20.10
CA ASN A 748 4.02 21.39 -20.67
C ASN A 748 5.27 22.28 -20.74
N GLU A 749 6.08 22.29 -19.68
CA GLU A 749 7.30 23.09 -19.65
C GLU A 749 8.35 22.57 -20.65
N LEU A 750 8.55 21.25 -20.74
CA LEU A 750 9.44 20.63 -21.73
C LEU A 750 9.00 20.91 -23.18
N VAL A 751 7.68 21.03 -23.42
CA VAL A 751 7.16 21.45 -24.73
C VAL A 751 7.46 22.92 -25.00
N LYS A 752 7.23 23.81 -24.02
CA LYS A 752 7.50 25.25 -24.14
C LYS A 752 8.98 25.55 -24.40
N GLU A 753 9.87 24.82 -23.74
CA GLU A 753 11.32 24.94 -23.91
C GLU A 753 11.84 24.28 -25.20
N GLY A 754 10.99 23.58 -25.95
CA GLY A 754 11.35 22.94 -27.22
C GLY A 754 12.06 21.59 -27.09
N HIS A 755 12.20 21.04 -25.88
CA HIS A 755 12.87 19.74 -25.65
C HIS A 755 12.16 18.56 -26.33
N TYR A 756 10.83 18.65 -26.51
CA TYR A 756 10.06 17.64 -27.25
C TYR A 756 10.51 17.47 -28.71
N ALA A 757 11.04 18.53 -29.35
CA ALA A 757 11.54 18.44 -30.72
C ALA A 757 12.77 17.52 -30.83
N ALA A 758 13.63 17.51 -29.80
CA ALA A 758 14.78 16.61 -29.75
C ALA A 758 14.34 15.15 -29.61
N PHE A 759 13.36 14.87 -28.73
CA PHE A 759 12.79 13.53 -28.58
C PHE A 759 12.13 13.03 -29.87
N GLY A 760 11.32 13.87 -30.52
CA GLY A 760 10.69 13.54 -31.79
C GLY A 760 11.71 13.29 -32.91
N SER A 761 12.74 14.14 -33.02
CA SER A 761 13.81 13.98 -34.02
C SER A 761 14.60 12.68 -33.80
N ALA A 762 14.87 12.32 -32.55
CA ALA A 762 15.54 11.07 -32.20
C ALA A 762 14.69 9.81 -32.47
N GLY A 763 13.39 9.95 -32.76
CA GLY A 763 12.46 8.84 -32.96
C GLY A 763 11.88 8.26 -31.66
N ALA A 764 11.93 9.01 -30.56
CA ALA A 764 11.42 8.56 -29.26
C ALA A 764 9.88 8.49 -29.25
N ARG A 765 9.34 7.50 -28.55
CA ARG A 765 7.92 7.40 -28.23
C ARG A 765 7.62 8.16 -26.94
N THR A 766 6.92 9.27 -27.05
CA THR A 766 6.47 10.06 -25.91
C THR A 766 5.13 9.53 -25.38
N GLU A 767 5.09 9.16 -24.12
CA GLU A 767 3.88 8.75 -23.41
C GLU A 767 3.27 9.94 -22.66
N MET A 768 1.97 9.86 -22.37
CA MET A 768 1.32 10.85 -21.52
C MET A 768 1.82 10.76 -20.05
N PRO A 769 1.64 11.82 -19.25
CA PRO A 769 2.09 11.81 -17.86
C PRO A 769 1.48 10.68 -17.04
N GLY A 770 2.34 9.91 -16.37
CA GLY A 770 1.93 8.74 -15.58
C GLY A 770 3.05 7.72 -15.41
N CYS A 771 2.73 6.58 -14.81
CA CYS A 771 3.72 5.54 -14.49
C CYS A 771 4.23 4.79 -15.74
N SER A 772 3.45 4.76 -16.81
CA SER A 772 3.81 4.14 -18.10
C SER A 772 4.40 2.72 -17.91
N LEU A 773 5.58 2.44 -18.48
CA LEU A 773 6.25 1.14 -18.44
C LEU A 773 6.70 0.71 -17.03
N CYS A 774 6.81 1.63 -16.07
CA CYS A 774 7.29 1.33 -14.72
C CYS A 774 6.49 0.21 -14.03
N MET A 775 5.18 0.11 -14.33
CA MET A 775 4.33 -0.95 -13.81
C MET A 775 4.13 -2.14 -14.75
N GLY A 776 4.24 -1.93 -16.07
CA GLY A 776 3.98 -2.97 -17.08
C GLY A 776 2.56 -3.54 -17.08
N ASN A 777 1.57 -2.78 -16.57
CA ASN A 777 0.18 -3.22 -16.51
C ASN A 777 -0.64 -2.86 -17.77
N GLN A 778 -0.14 -1.92 -18.59
CA GLN A 778 -0.73 -1.46 -19.84
C GLN A 778 0.26 -1.65 -20.99
N ALA A 779 1.02 -0.60 -21.34
CA ALA A 779 2.13 -0.72 -22.27
C ALA A 779 3.23 -1.61 -21.68
N GLN A 780 3.84 -2.41 -22.56
CA GLN A 780 4.97 -3.28 -22.24
C GLN A 780 6.02 -3.15 -23.34
N VAL A 781 7.28 -3.38 -22.98
CA VAL A 781 8.36 -3.55 -23.96
C VAL A 781 8.19 -4.88 -24.70
N ARG A 782 8.91 -5.06 -25.81
CA ARG A 782 8.94 -6.31 -26.58
C ARG A 782 9.40 -7.46 -25.71
N GLU A 783 8.75 -8.61 -25.86
CA GLU A 783 9.17 -9.85 -25.19
C GLU A 783 10.64 -10.15 -25.49
N GLY A 784 11.40 -10.54 -24.45
CA GLY A 784 12.81 -10.86 -24.59
C GLY A 784 13.76 -9.67 -24.72
N ALA A 785 13.27 -8.42 -24.74
CA ALA A 785 14.10 -7.24 -24.92
C ALA A 785 15.07 -7.02 -23.76
N THR A 786 16.29 -6.58 -24.09
CA THR A 786 17.21 -5.98 -23.10
C THR A 786 16.95 -4.49 -23.01
N VAL A 787 16.68 -4.00 -21.80
CA VAL A 787 16.19 -2.64 -21.55
C VAL A 787 17.12 -1.90 -20.59
N VAL A 788 17.36 -0.62 -20.83
CA VAL A 788 17.88 0.31 -19.82
C VAL A 788 16.76 1.23 -19.35
N SER A 789 16.51 1.29 -18.05
CA SER A 789 15.33 1.95 -17.49
C SER A 789 15.68 2.85 -16.32
N THR A 790 15.01 4.01 -16.25
CA THR A 790 15.03 4.89 -15.07
C THR A 790 13.90 4.58 -14.09
N SER A 791 13.12 3.52 -14.32
CA SER A 791 12.10 3.03 -13.36
C SER A 791 12.71 2.56 -12.04
N THR A 792 11.88 2.25 -11.06
CA THR A 792 12.33 1.79 -9.73
C THR A 792 12.64 0.29 -9.68
N ARG A 793 11.97 -0.52 -10.51
CA ARG A 793 12.05 -1.99 -10.46
C ARG A 793 12.42 -2.59 -11.79
N ASN A 794 13.23 -3.63 -11.74
CA ASN A 794 13.60 -4.46 -12.87
C ASN A 794 13.26 -5.94 -12.69
N PHE A 795 12.46 -6.34 -11.68
CA PHE A 795 12.06 -7.74 -11.45
C PHE A 795 11.65 -8.48 -12.73
N PRO A 796 11.80 -9.83 -12.79
CA PRO A 796 11.37 -10.61 -13.93
C PRO A 796 9.94 -10.28 -14.35
N ASN A 797 9.72 -10.14 -15.66
CA ASN A 797 8.41 -9.85 -16.26
C ASN A 797 7.79 -8.49 -15.91
N ARG A 798 8.55 -7.56 -15.31
CA ARG A 798 8.01 -6.27 -14.85
C ARG A 798 7.70 -5.29 -15.97
N LEU A 799 8.65 -4.99 -16.85
CA LEU A 799 8.45 -4.06 -17.99
C LEU A 799 7.87 -4.77 -19.21
N GLY A 800 8.08 -6.07 -19.32
CA GLY A 800 7.58 -6.95 -20.38
C GLY A 800 7.98 -8.39 -20.10
N LYS A 801 7.38 -9.33 -20.82
CA LYS A 801 7.62 -10.75 -20.62
C LYS A 801 9.06 -11.14 -21.01
N ASN A 802 9.72 -11.97 -20.20
CA ASN A 802 11.06 -12.49 -20.47
C ASN A 802 12.14 -11.42 -20.74
N THR A 803 11.95 -10.19 -20.25
CA THR A 803 12.88 -9.08 -20.49
C THR A 803 14.09 -9.10 -19.56
N ASN A 804 15.18 -8.47 -19.98
CA ASN A 804 16.37 -8.24 -19.16
C ASN A 804 16.53 -6.73 -18.91
N VAL A 805 16.22 -6.25 -17.71
CA VAL A 805 16.12 -4.80 -17.45
C VAL A 805 17.24 -4.31 -16.53
N PHE A 806 18.09 -3.42 -17.05
CA PHE A 806 19.04 -2.64 -16.25
C PHE A 806 18.37 -1.40 -15.67
N LEU A 807 18.66 -1.07 -14.41
CA LEU A 807 18.30 0.22 -13.83
C LEU A 807 19.48 1.19 -13.90
N ALA A 808 19.24 2.41 -14.37
CA ALA A 808 20.27 3.41 -14.64
C ALA A 808 19.77 4.85 -14.45
N SER A 809 20.69 5.82 -14.50
CA SER A 809 20.40 7.25 -14.59
C SER A 809 19.78 7.63 -15.95
N ALA A 810 19.11 8.78 -16.02
CA ALA A 810 18.47 9.25 -17.24
C ALA A 810 19.50 9.61 -18.33
N GLU A 811 20.63 10.16 -17.91
CA GLU A 811 21.76 10.51 -18.76
C GLU A 811 22.37 9.25 -19.38
N LEU A 812 22.64 8.23 -18.57
CA LEU A 812 23.16 6.95 -19.05
C LEU A 812 22.16 6.26 -19.98
N ALA A 813 20.87 6.28 -19.66
CA ALA A 813 19.83 5.73 -20.52
C ALA A 813 19.76 6.45 -21.87
N ALA A 814 19.86 7.79 -21.91
CA ALA A 814 19.89 8.56 -23.15
C ALA A 814 21.14 8.24 -24.00
N ILE A 815 22.31 8.14 -23.35
CA ILE A 815 23.57 7.75 -24.03
C ILE A 815 23.48 6.32 -24.58
N ALA A 816 22.98 5.37 -23.80
CA ALA A 816 22.81 4.00 -24.24
C ALA A 816 21.80 3.89 -25.41
N SER A 817 20.77 4.73 -25.39
CA SER A 817 19.75 4.77 -26.46
C SER A 817 20.33 5.19 -27.82
N LYS A 818 21.21 6.20 -27.83
CA LYS A 818 21.87 6.62 -29.09
C LYS A 818 22.95 5.64 -29.55
N LEU A 819 23.60 4.92 -28.63
CA LEU A 819 24.69 3.98 -28.97
C LEU A 819 24.21 2.57 -29.30
N GLY A 820 23.02 2.15 -28.86
CA GLY A 820 22.55 0.76 -29.02
C GLY A 820 23.15 -0.24 -28.03
N LYS A 821 23.92 0.25 -27.05
CA LYS A 821 24.62 -0.53 -26.05
C LYS A 821 24.85 0.29 -24.78
N ILE A 822 25.11 -0.37 -23.66
CA ILE A 822 25.67 0.29 -22.48
C ILE A 822 27.07 0.84 -22.86
N PRO A 823 27.36 2.14 -22.66
CA PRO A 823 28.62 2.74 -23.07
C PRO A 823 29.80 2.21 -22.25
N THR A 824 31.01 2.38 -22.77
CA THR A 824 32.22 2.34 -21.92
C THR A 824 32.28 3.57 -21.01
N VAL A 825 33.13 3.52 -19.99
CA VAL A 825 33.37 4.67 -19.07
C VAL A 825 33.83 5.90 -19.86
N ASP A 826 34.73 5.73 -20.82
CA ASP A 826 35.22 6.83 -21.66
C ASP A 826 34.12 7.40 -22.57
N GLU A 827 33.35 6.54 -23.25
CA GLU A 827 32.22 6.94 -24.10
C GLU A 827 31.17 7.72 -23.27
N TYR A 828 30.94 7.31 -22.02
CA TYR A 828 30.05 7.99 -21.09
C TYR A 828 30.55 9.38 -20.69
N HIS A 829 31.80 9.50 -20.24
CA HIS A 829 32.35 10.79 -19.82
C HIS A 829 32.48 11.77 -20.98
N GLU A 830 32.83 11.29 -22.19
CA GLU A 830 32.83 12.12 -23.39
C GLU A 830 31.45 12.72 -23.66
N ALA A 831 30.40 11.89 -23.64
CA ALA A 831 29.03 12.35 -23.84
C ALA A 831 28.55 13.30 -22.74
N MET A 832 28.89 13.03 -21.47
CA MET A 832 28.55 13.88 -20.33
C MET A 832 29.23 15.25 -20.36
N GLY A 833 30.30 15.40 -21.16
CA GLY A 833 30.95 16.69 -21.38
C GLY A 833 30.00 17.80 -21.86
N ILE A 834 28.93 17.45 -22.58
CA ILE A 834 27.91 18.42 -23.03
C ILE A 834 27.07 18.92 -21.84
N ILE A 835 26.65 18.01 -20.96
CA ILE A 835 25.86 18.35 -19.77
C ILE A 835 26.69 19.16 -18.77
N ASN A 836 27.94 18.74 -18.53
CA ASN A 836 28.83 19.40 -17.57
C ASN A 836 29.10 20.87 -17.91
N ARG A 837 29.04 21.27 -19.19
CA ARG A 837 29.24 22.66 -19.62
C ARG A 837 28.07 23.59 -19.29
N ASP A 838 26.87 23.05 -19.12
CA ASP A 838 25.62 23.83 -18.95
C ASP A 838 24.71 23.29 -17.84
N ALA A 839 25.30 22.61 -16.86
CA ALA A 839 24.57 21.90 -15.81
C ALA A 839 23.58 22.81 -15.05
N ALA A 840 23.94 24.08 -14.83
CA ALA A 840 23.08 25.04 -14.13
C ALA A 840 21.76 25.34 -14.87
N ASN A 841 21.76 25.32 -16.21
CA ASN A 841 20.54 25.52 -17.00
C ASN A 841 19.76 24.22 -17.21
N VAL A 842 20.47 23.09 -17.29
CA VAL A 842 19.88 21.75 -17.42
C VAL A 842 19.08 21.39 -16.16
N TYR A 843 19.68 21.54 -14.98
CA TYR A 843 19.09 21.12 -13.71
C TYR A 843 18.36 22.26 -12.98
N ARG A 844 17.48 22.98 -13.69
CA ARG A 844 16.51 23.92 -13.07
C ARG A 844 15.24 23.18 -12.65
N TYR A 845 14.77 23.36 -11.42
CA TYR A 845 13.58 22.66 -10.92
C TYR A 845 12.32 23.50 -11.11
N MET A 846 11.14 22.89 -11.00
CA MET A 846 9.86 23.59 -11.16
C MET A 846 9.50 24.38 -9.89
N ASN A 847 9.71 25.70 -9.95
CA ASN A 847 9.27 26.64 -8.93
C ASN A 847 8.05 27.42 -9.44
N PHE A 848 6.84 26.98 -9.10
CA PHE A 848 5.59 27.54 -9.62
C PHE A 848 5.39 29.01 -9.24
N ASP A 849 5.96 29.45 -8.13
CA ASP A 849 6.00 30.86 -7.71
C ASP A 849 6.85 31.75 -8.63
N GLN A 850 7.72 31.14 -9.44
CA GLN A 850 8.62 31.82 -10.40
C GLN A 850 8.15 31.65 -11.85
N ILE A 851 7.08 30.90 -12.09
CA ILE A 851 6.48 30.73 -13.41
C ILE A 851 5.25 31.64 -13.49
N GLU A 852 5.33 32.66 -14.35
CA GLU A 852 4.38 33.80 -14.41
C GLU A 852 2.90 33.35 -14.47
N GLU A 853 2.56 32.38 -15.32
CA GLU A 853 1.17 31.89 -15.46
C GLU A 853 0.58 31.30 -14.17
N TYR A 854 1.40 30.59 -13.37
CA TYR A 854 0.96 29.99 -12.11
C TYR A 854 0.91 31.05 -11.00
N ALA A 855 1.90 31.95 -10.97
CA ALA A 855 1.98 33.03 -9.98
C ALA A 855 0.79 34.01 -10.11
N GLU A 856 0.42 34.41 -11.32
CA GLU A 856 -0.71 35.31 -11.56
C GLU A 856 -2.06 34.65 -11.19
N THR A 857 -2.25 33.38 -11.55
CA THR A 857 -3.46 32.62 -11.16
C THR A 857 -3.59 32.52 -9.64
N ALA A 858 -2.49 32.29 -8.93
CA ALA A 858 -2.50 32.22 -7.46
C ALA A 858 -2.76 33.57 -6.79
N LYS A 859 -2.29 34.69 -7.37
CA LYS A 859 -2.58 36.05 -6.88
C LYS A 859 -4.07 36.39 -6.98
N ALA A 860 -4.72 36.00 -8.07
CA ALA A 860 -6.15 36.25 -8.30
C ALA A 860 -7.08 35.53 -7.30
N LEU A 861 -6.60 34.49 -6.61
CA LEU A 861 -7.33 33.78 -5.54
C LEU A 861 -7.15 34.40 -4.15
N ALA A 862 -6.15 35.26 -3.97
CA ALA A 862 -5.87 35.93 -2.70
C ALA A 862 -6.63 37.26 -2.53
N SER A 863 -7.16 37.79 -3.64
CA SER A 863 -8.12 38.91 -3.69
C SER A 863 -9.56 38.41 -3.58
#